data_AF-A0A6A5UX46-F1
#
_entry.id   AF-A0A6A5UX46-F1
#
_cell.length_a   1.000
_cell.length_b   1.000
_cell.length_c   1.000
_cell.angle_alpha   90.00
_cell.angle_beta   90.00
_cell.angle_gamma   90.00
#
_symmetry.space_group_name_H-M   'P 1'
#
loop_
_entity.id
_entity.type
_entity.pdbx_description
1 polymer ?
#
loop_
_entity_poly.entity_id
_entity_poly.type
_entity_poly.pdbx_seq_one_letter_code
_entity_poly.pdbx_strand_id
1 'polypeptide(L)'
;MAGIKRKSAAAAQSEVKSKSKKVKVDKPTKRSSDKDAIKPAKSSKKAKREDDSDELMESDTSEVENGFYGFSANEGAGRDGSSSPSEAGFVGDALDAALNEDTKQDGKKDKKDKDGKKEHKKDKKDKKDFKSNGAGEKTSALAGLNATTSREAHAKQKALAKERKSAKPNAEVVEQLKELWEKLRLKANVSDQERKDLIDKTFELVTGRIKEFVFKHDSVRVIQSALKYTRSMEQRRIIAQELKSEFKGLAEGKYAKFLIAKLLEKGDAEIRGMIIQEFYGHVRRLIHHPEASWILDDTYRQVATPAQKAHLLREWYGPEFSIKGLGDDKDSENADLSTILEKSPEKRKPIMDYLEQQINSLIQKKQTGFTMLHDAMLQYFLTCKPNTTEASDFLDHLKPDPTLKEGEEADNIDLLKNLAFTKPGSRLVSLAFAYGAAKDRKILLRPYKDTIETMAYDVNAHNVLLAAMAVTDDTKLTSKSIFGELLPAIGSDQLSEKVQSLSNDVRARTVLLYPFASDAKWLLDQETRERMAEVCSIREITSKKDPNTRNHELAKSIEPQLLTVVNEQTRSFTQHVTGLQFLGEVLVGAPEVEPKLRQEALKKVAELSQKIIEGGENITSHGKNMLKTLVQGGKFDPMTKKVVPVSPPLGFADLFWDQIKQDVLAWATGEGSFVIVGLVESENFNRKDEVLAALKKGRKQLQEAAGPAKADAKTKKQGKKGGAPQSRGNAGARILLEKL
;
A
#
# COMPACT_ATOMS: atom_id res chain seq x y z
N MET A 1 17.76 65.39 -15.83
CA MET A 1 16.30 65.48 -16.09
C MET A 1 15.54 65.22 -14.80
N ALA A 2 14.45 65.95 -14.54
CA ALA A 2 13.61 65.82 -13.33
C ALA A 2 12.48 64.77 -13.51
N GLY A 3 11.78 64.30 -12.47
CA GLY A 3 12.04 64.45 -11.03
C GLY A 3 10.85 64.12 -10.09
N ILE A 4 11.18 63.67 -8.87
CA ILE A 4 10.58 64.07 -7.58
C ILE A 4 9.07 63.82 -7.29
N LYS A 5 8.80 62.77 -6.47
CA LYS A 5 7.87 62.69 -5.28
C LYS A 5 6.35 63.00 -5.51
N ARG A 6 5.38 62.74 -4.61
CA ARG A 6 5.36 62.38 -3.17
C ARG A 6 4.06 61.60 -2.79
N LYS A 7 3.97 61.06 -1.56
CA LYS A 7 2.79 60.38 -0.96
C LYS A 7 1.86 61.33 -0.17
N SER A 8 0.54 61.07 -0.18
CA SER A 8 -0.44 61.21 0.93
C SER A 8 -1.82 60.72 0.44
N ALA A 9 -2.65 59.87 1.07
CA ALA A 9 -2.92 59.46 2.47
C ALA A 9 -4.00 60.30 3.20
N ALA A 10 -4.91 59.59 3.91
CA ALA A 10 -6.05 60.07 4.72
C ALA A 10 -7.24 60.70 3.94
N ALA A 11 -8.51 60.65 4.40
CA ALA A 11 -9.22 59.77 5.35
C ALA A 11 -10.76 60.08 5.31
N ALA A 12 -11.53 59.42 6.18
CA ALA A 12 -12.81 59.85 6.79
C ALA A 12 -14.12 59.12 6.40
N GLN A 13 -15.00 59.09 7.42
CA GLN A 13 -16.34 58.51 7.54
C GLN A 13 -17.10 59.44 8.54
N SER A 14 -18.41 59.39 8.79
CA SER A 14 -19.50 58.45 8.44
C SER A 14 -20.85 59.21 8.47
N GLU A 15 -21.98 58.48 8.47
CA GLU A 15 -23.31 58.93 8.95
C GLU A 15 -24.11 59.91 8.06
N VAL A 16 -25.42 60.16 8.27
CA VAL A 16 -26.63 59.28 8.38
C VAL A 16 -27.86 60.19 8.65
N LYS A 17 -28.94 60.06 7.86
CA LYS A 17 -30.39 60.38 8.11
C LYS A 17 -31.11 60.51 6.74
N SER A 18 -32.17 59.75 6.41
CA SER A 18 -33.58 59.80 6.88
C SER A 18 -34.32 61.09 6.45
N LYS A 19 -35.58 61.12 5.93
CA LYS A 19 -36.75 60.23 6.12
C LYS A 19 -37.91 60.66 5.17
N SER A 20 -38.88 59.80 4.79
CA SER A 20 -40.37 60.06 4.90
C SER A 20 -41.35 59.11 4.15
N LYS A 21 -42.39 58.63 4.88
CA LYS A 21 -43.84 58.37 4.53
C LYS A 21 -44.20 57.47 3.29
N LYS A 22 -45.31 56.68 3.23
CA LYS A 22 -46.43 56.22 4.10
C LYS A 22 -47.04 54.92 3.47
N VAL A 23 -47.35 53.81 4.18
CA VAL A 23 -48.63 53.39 4.85
C VAL A 23 -49.85 53.24 3.89
N LYS A 24 -50.66 52.14 3.84
CA LYS A 24 -50.76 50.87 4.63
C LYS A 24 -50.69 49.59 3.73
N VAL A 25 -51.46 48.47 3.73
CA VAL A 25 -52.74 47.93 4.31
C VAL A 25 -52.56 46.42 4.73
N ASP A 26 -53.59 45.63 5.05
CA ASP A 26 -53.53 44.36 5.83
C ASP A 26 -54.40 43.15 5.32
N LYS A 27 -53.86 41.90 5.43
CA LYS A 27 -54.34 40.61 6.09
C LYS A 27 -55.86 40.16 6.07
N PRO A 28 -56.27 38.96 6.59
CA PRO A 28 -55.58 37.67 6.92
C PRO A 28 -56.34 36.30 6.68
N THR A 29 -55.61 35.16 6.57
CA THR A 29 -56.01 33.75 6.97
C THR A 29 -57.20 33.04 6.23
N LYS A 30 -57.51 31.72 6.34
CA LYS A 30 -57.13 30.58 7.24
C LYS A 30 -57.19 29.18 6.52
N ARG A 31 -57.16 28.04 7.24
CA ARG A 31 -57.09 26.61 6.76
C ARG A 31 -58.44 25.83 6.86
N SER A 32 -58.44 24.55 6.41
CA SER A 32 -59.37 23.40 6.71
C SER A 32 -60.69 23.31 5.92
N SER A 33 -61.33 22.15 5.63
CA SER A 33 -60.88 20.72 5.58
C SER A 33 -61.99 19.77 5.05
N ASP A 34 -61.58 18.64 4.45
CA ASP A 34 -62.25 17.30 4.42
C ASP A 34 -63.45 16.98 3.46
N LYS A 35 -63.35 15.76 2.88
CA LYS A 35 -64.39 14.77 2.44
C LYS A 35 -65.17 14.75 1.09
N ASP A 36 -65.15 13.53 0.55
CA ASP A 36 -66.20 12.72 -0.14
C ASP A 36 -66.71 12.97 -1.59
N ALA A 37 -66.07 12.22 -2.52
CA ALA A 37 -66.65 11.04 -3.20
C ALA A 37 -67.17 11.10 -4.68
N ILE A 38 -67.33 9.88 -5.22
CA ILE A 38 -68.02 9.41 -6.45
C ILE A 38 -67.16 9.24 -7.74
N LYS A 39 -67.47 8.14 -8.45
CA LYS A 39 -66.82 7.55 -9.65
C LYS A 39 -67.63 7.89 -10.94
N PRO A 40 -67.39 7.31 -12.14
CA PRO A 40 -66.16 6.80 -12.79
C PRO A 40 -65.92 7.43 -14.19
N ALA A 41 -64.75 7.18 -14.80
CA ALA A 41 -64.54 7.39 -16.24
C ALA A 41 -64.66 6.08 -17.04
N LYS A 42 -65.37 6.09 -18.17
CA LYS A 42 -65.54 4.96 -19.10
C LYS A 42 -65.16 5.39 -20.52
N SER A 43 -64.23 4.65 -21.15
CA SER A 43 -64.01 4.60 -22.62
C SER A 43 -63.62 5.93 -23.33
N SER A 44 -62.91 5.95 -24.45
CA SER A 44 -62.32 4.88 -25.27
C SER A 44 -61.04 5.38 -25.94
N LYS A 45 -60.13 4.48 -26.32
CA LYS A 45 -59.12 4.76 -27.36
C LYS A 45 -58.78 3.50 -28.15
N LYS A 46 -58.65 3.67 -29.48
CA LYS A 46 -58.37 2.60 -30.44
C LYS A 46 -57.06 1.87 -30.10
N ALA A 47 -57.08 0.55 -30.25
CA ALA A 47 -55.87 -0.27 -30.18
C ALA A 47 -54.90 0.06 -31.33
N LYS A 48 -53.60 -0.10 -31.08
CA LYS A 48 -52.56 -0.22 -32.10
C LYS A 48 -51.45 -1.13 -31.58
N ARG A 49 -51.47 -2.38 -32.07
CA ARG A 49 -50.47 -3.47 -32.04
C ARG A 49 -49.31 -3.37 -31.04
N GLU A 50 -49.20 -4.39 -30.20
CA GLU A 50 -47.92 -4.83 -29.62
C GLU A 50 -46.92 -5.18 -30.74
N ASP A 51 -45.63 -5.06 -30.43
CA ASP A 51 -44.52 -5.39 -31.33
C ASP A 51 -43.58 -6.36 -30.57
N ASP A 52 -43.90 -7.65 -30.63
CA ASP A 52 -43.18 -8.76 -29.97
C ASP A 52 -41.76 -8.93 -30.56
N SER A 53 -40.86 -8.03 -30.20
CA SER A 53 -39.41 -8.16 -30.42
C SER A 53 -38.76 -8.90 -29.26
N ASP A 54 -39.18 -10.16 -29.11
CA ASP A 54 -38.62 -11.17 -28.19
C ASP A 54 -37.20 -11.57 -28.68
N GLU A 55 -36.25 -10.63 -28.69
CA GLU A 55 -34.83 -10.95 -28.84
C GLU A 55 -34.40 -11.78 -27.64
N LEU A 56 -34.29 -13.09 -27.87
CA LEU A 56 -33.84 -14.07 -26.89
C LEU A 56 -32.39 -13.78 -26.50
N MET A 57 -32.18 -12.90 -25.51
CA MET A 57 -30.92 -12.81 -24.79
C MET A 57 -30.54 -14.22 -24.32
N GLU A 58 -29.36 -14.69 -24.73
CA GLU A 58 -28.76 -15.87 -24.10
C GLU A 58 -28.61 -15.55 -22.61
N SER A 59 -29.01 -16.47 -21.74
CA SER A 59 -29.07 -16.23 -20.29
C SER A 59 -27.73 -15.70 -19.79
N ASP A 60 -27.75 -14.52 -19.16
CA ASP A 60 -26.53 -13.82 -18.77
C ASP A 60 -25.63 -14.73 -17.92
N THR A 61 -24.45 -15.04 -18.46
CA THR A 61 -23.43 -15.85 -17.79
C THR A 61 -22.35 -15.00 -17.13
N SER A 62 -22.50 -13.67 -17.16
CA SER A 62 -21.72 -12.78 -16.31
C SER A 62 -22.25 -12.83 -14.88
N GLU A 63 -21.50 -13.51 -14.02
CA GLU A 63 -21.18 -12.84 -12.76
C GLU A 63 -20.32 -11.64 -13.17
N VAL A 64 -20.67 -10.43 -12.69
CA VAL A 64 -19.99 -9.17 -13.06
C VAL A 64 -18.48 -9.39 -13.11
N GLU A 65 -17.86 -9.12 -14.27
CA GLU A 65 -16.41 -9.25 -14.43
C GLU A 65 -15.70 -8.11 -13.67
N ASN A 66 -15.69 -8.21 -12.33
CA ASN A 66 -14.59 -7.71 -11.54
C ASN A 66 -13.32 -8.31 -12.18
N GLY A 67 -12.51 -7.45 -12.79
CA GLY A 67 -11.33 -7.86 -13.54
C GLY A 67 -10.40 -8.74 -12.70
N PHE A 68 -9.52 -9.49 -13.37
CA PHE A 68 -8.59 -10.37 -12.67
C PHE A 68 -7.62 -9.56 -11.78
N TYR A 69 -7.97 -9.42 -10.51
CA TYR A 69 -7.10 -8.99 -9.43
C TYR A 69 -6.69 -10.25 -8.66
N GLY A 70 -5.41 -10.63 -8.75
CA GLY A 70 -4.92 -11.95 -8.34
C GLY A 70 -5.10 -12.26 -6.85
N PHE A 71 -6.03 -13.17 -6.54
CA PHE A 71 -6.38 -13.76 -5.23
C PHE A 71 -6.82 -12.82 -4.08
N SER A 72 -6.60 -11.51 -4.17
CA SER A 72 -6.85 -10.57 -3.06
C SER A 72 -8.34 -10.26 -2.83
N ALA A 73 -9.05 -11.19 -2.17
CA ALA A 73 -10.40 -10.98 -1.66
C ALA A 73 -10.65 -11.75 -0.34
N ASN A 74 -9.70 -11.69 0.60
CA ASN A 74 -9.90 -12.07 2.00
C ASN A 74 -8.93 -11.30 2.90
N GLU A 75 -9.42 -10.74 4.00
CA GLU A 75 -8.60 -9.95 4.93
C GLU A 75 -7.70 -10.83 5.82
N GLY A 76 -6.71 -10.20 6.46
CA GLY A 76 -5.58 -10.91 7.07
C GLY A 76 -5.93 -11.77 8.28
N ALA A 77 -5.59 -13.06 8.22
CA ALA A 77 -5.64 -13.96 9.37
C ALA A 77 -4.44 -13.72 10.32
N GLY A 78 -4.68 -13.12 11.48
CA GLY A 78 -3.63 -12.76 12.44
C GLY A 78 -4.07 -12.78 13.91
N ARG A 79 -3.77 -13.88 14.60
CA ARG A 79 -3.89 -14.17 16.05
C ARG A 79 -5.29 -14.43 16.63
N ASP A 80 -5.31 -15.42 17.51
CA ASP A 80 -6.37 -15.74 18.46
C ASP A 80 -6.50 -14.69 19.58
N GLY A 81 -7.74 -14.47 20.04
CA GLY A 81 -8.06 -13.63 21.20
C GLY A 81 -9.56 -13.63 21.48
N SER A 82 -10.00 -14.22 22.59
CA SER A 82 -11.42 -14.51 22.85
C SER A 82 -12.16 -13.40 23.62
N SER A 83 -13.05 -12.67 22.95
CA SER A 83 -14.20 -11.99 23.58
C SER A 83 -15.22 -11.51 22.54
N SER A 84 -16.49 -11.86 22.69
CA SER A 84 -17.58 -11.39 21.81
C SER A 84 -17.99 -9.94 22.12
N PRO A 85 -18.22 -9.09 21.09
CA PRO A 85 -19.00 -7.87 21.21
C PRO A 85 -20.46 -8.05 20.72
N SER A 86 -21.36 -7.20 21.19
CA SER A 86 -22.77 -7.14 20.81
C SER A 86 -23.03 -6.17 19.65
N GLU A 87 -24.27 -6.16 19.15
CA GLU A 87 -24.72 -5.36 18.00
C GLU A 87 -24.51 -3.83 18.15
N ALA A 88 -24.01 -3.22 17.08
CA ALA A 88 -24.30 -1.84 16.68
C ALA A 88 -24.03 -1.72 15.17
N GLY A 89 -24.94 -1.12 14.40
CA GLY A 89 -24.81 -1.02 12.94
C GLY A 89 -24.95 0.42 12.43
N PHE A 90 -24.27 0.73 11.32
CA PHE A 90 -24.51 1.99 10.60
C PHE A 90 -24.41 1.85 9.08
N VAL A 91 -25.46 2.38 8.46
CA VAL A 91 -25.71 2.82 7.08
C VAL A 91 -24.48 3.28 6.28
N GLY A 92 -24.47 3.00 4.97
CA GLY A 92 -23.42 3.48 4.06
C GLY A 92 -23.68 3.20 2.57
N ASP A 93 -24.87 3.55 2.07
CA ASP A 93 -25.21 3.47 0.63
C ASP A 93 -25.37 4.90 0.03
N ALA A 94 -25.25 5.00 -1.29
CA ALA A 94 -25.33 6.19 -2.15
C ALA A 94 -24.11 7.13 -2.22
N LEU A 95 -23.12 6.78 -3.07
CA LEU A 95 -22.46 7.77 -3.95
C LEU A 95 -21.76 7.16 -5.19
N ASP A 96 -22.51 6.66 -6.18
CA ASP A 96 -21.96 6.51 -7.55
C ASP A 96 -23.07 6.52 -8.62
N ALA A 97 -23.54 7.72 -9.01
CA ALA A 97 -24.67 7.90 -9.94
C ALA A 97 -24.65 9.28 -10.63
N ALA A 98 -23.54 9.65 -11.27
CA ALA A 98 -23.45 10.84 -12.12
C ALA A 98 -22.46 10.65 -13.29
N LEU A 99 -22.72 11.36 -14.40
CA LEU A 99 -21.96 11.39 -15.67
C LEU A 99 -22.19 10.22 -16.64
N ASN A 100 -23.31 10.29 -17.38
CA ASN A 100 -23.33 10.19 -18.85
C ASN A 100 -24.75 10.40 -19.41
N GLU A 101 -25.03 11.56 -20.02
CA GLU A 101 -26.05 11.67 -21.08
C GLU A 101 -25.79 12.88 -22.01
N ASP A 102 -26.21 12.76 -23.27
CA ASP A 102 -25.88 13.64 -24.40
C ASP A 102 -26.80 14.88 -24.50
N THR A 103 -26.42 15.90 -25.29
CA THR A 103 -27.42 16.84 -25.86
C THR A 103 -26.99 17.46 -27.22
N LYS A 104 -27.84 17.30 -28.24
CA LYS A 104 -27.87 18.06 -29.53
C LYS A 104 -29.04 19.07 -29.44
N GLN A 105 -29.15 20.20 -30.16
CA GLN A 105 -28.55 20.76 -31.41
C GLN A 105 -28.61 22.32 -31.27
N ASP A 106 -28.34 23.27 -32.18
CA ASP A 106 -28.09 23.38 -33.65
C ASP A 106 -27.20 24.64 -33.89
N GLY A 107 -27.42 25.48 -34.92
CA GLY A 107 -27.29 26.94 -34.72
C GLY A 107 -26.75 27.87 -35.83
N LYS A 108 -25.93 27.40 -36.79
CA LYS A 108 -25.74 28.00 -38.15
C LYS A 108 -25.09 29.42 -38.33
N LYS A 109 -24.00 29.47 -39.13
CA LYS A 109 -23.35 30.63 -39.85
C LYS A 109 -22.47 31.62 -39.04
N ASP A 110 -21.51 32.35 -39.65
CA ASP A 110 -21.26 32.66 -41.09
C ASP A 110 -19.76 32.60 -41.55
N LYS A 111 -19.47 33.06 -42.79
CA LYS A 111 -18.22 33.01 -43.62
C LYS A 111 -16.95 33.72 -43.02
N LYS A 112 -15.72 33.71 -43.60
CA LYS A 112 -15.29 33.68 -45.04
C LYS A 112 -13.75 33.49 -45.24
N ASP A 113 -13.32 32.88 -46.37
CA ASP A 113 -11.99 33.01 -47.08
C ASP A 113 -10.66 32.71 -46.29
N LYS A 114 -9.48 32.32 -46.83
CA LYS A 114 -8.90 31.87 -48.12
C LYS A 114 -7.42 31.46 -47.86
N ASP A 115 -6.60 30.76 -48.68
CA ASP A 115 -6.70 29.90 -49.89
C ASP A 115 -5.35 29.12 -50.04
N GLY A 116 -5.21 28.18 -51.00
CA GLY A 116 -3.91 27.74 -51.55
C GLY A 116 -3.24 26.46 -50.99
N LYS A 117 -2.54 25.64 -51.79
CA LYS A 117 -3.00 24.77 -52.92
C LYS A 117 -1.87 23.83 -53.42
N LYS A 118 -2.16 22.53 -53.58
CA LYS A 118 -1.64 21.53 -54.59
C LYS A 118 -1.71 20.09 -54.02
N GLU A 119 -1.61 19.02 -54.80
CA GLU A 119 -2.46 18.49 -55.90
C GLU A 119 -1.81 17.17 -56.40
N HIS A 120 -2.58 16.06 -56.49
CA HIS A 120 -2.44 14.86 -57.35
C HIS A 120 -3.28 13.72 -56.71
N LYS A 121 -4.43 13.20 -57.21
CA LYS A 121 -4.99 12.96 -58.57
C LYS A 121 -4.34 11.74 -59.23
N LYS A 122 -5.04 10.60 -59.43
CA LYS A 122 -6.09 10.30 -60.44
C LYS A 122 -6.76 8.92 -60.14
N ASP A 123 -7.81 8.41 -60.78
CA ASP A 123 -8.96 8.90 -61.59
C ASP A 123 -10.00 7.74 -61.62
N LYS A 124 -11.27 8.00 -61.97
CA LYS A 124 -12.32 6.98 -62.21
C LYS A 124 -12.99 7.26 -63.56
N LYS A 125 -13.32 6.23 -64.38
CA LYS A 125 -14.27 6.40 -65.50
C LYS A 125 -14.90 5.10 -66.03
N ASP A 126 -16.09 5.27 -66.59
CA ASP A 126 -17.08 4.23 -66.91
C ASP A 126 -17.14 3.86 -68.40
N LYS A 127 -17.74 2.70 -68.69
CA LYS A 127 -18.39 2.26 -69.94
C LYS A 127 -19.09 0.91 -69.68
N LYS A 128 -20.07 0.43 -70.44
CA LYS A 128 -21.25 1.03 -71.11
C LYS A 128 -22.16 -0.15 -71.52
N ASP A 129 -23.43 0.11 -71.81
CA ASP A 129 -24.48 -0.87 -72.12
C ASP A 129 -24.14 -1.87 -73.25
N PHE A 130 -24.69 -3.08 -73.17
CA PHE A 130 -24.89 -3.95 -74.33
C PHE A 130 -26.27 -4.63 -74.29
N LYS A 131 -26.83 -4.96 -75.46
CA LYS A 131 -28.22 -5.40 -75.63
C LYS A 131 -28.47 -6.88 -75.32
N SER A 132 -29.72 -7.16 -74.96
CA SER A 132 -30.31 -8.49 -74.91
C SER A 132 -30.45 -9.18 -76.27
N ASN A 133 -30.25 -10.49 -76.32
CA ASN A 133 -31.23 -11.42 -76.89
C ASN A 133 -30.95 -12.87 -76.46
N GLY A 134 -32.00 -13.66 -76.27
CA GLY A 134 -31.90 -15.07 -75.87
C GLY A 134 -33.07 -15.50 -74.97
N ALA A 135 -34.17 -15.97 -75.59
CA ALA A 135 -35.29 -16.54 -74.85
C ALA A 135 -34.90 -17.93 -74.30
N GLY A 136 -35.29 -18.22 -73.05
CA GLY A 136 -34.92 -19.44 -72.34
C GLY A 136 -35.88 -19.70 -71.18
N GLU A 137 -37.09 -20.12 -71.51
CA GLU A 137 -38.17 -20.30 -70.53
C GLU A 137 -37.92 -21.53 -69.64
N LYS A 138 -37.51 -21.30 -68.39
CA LYS A 138 -37.67 -22.26 -67.28
C LYS A 138 -38.14 -21.55 -66.01
N THR A 139 -39.40 -21.79 -65.68
CA THR A 139 -40.03 -21.36 -64.43
C THR A 139 -39.37 -22.06 -63.23
N SER A 140 -38.65 -21.30 -62.40
CA SER A 140 -38.11 -21.81 -61.15
C SER A 140 -39.23 -21.94 -60.11
N ALA A 141 -39.85 -23.12 -60.06
CA ALA A 141 -40.90 -23.48 -59.11
C ALA A 141 -40.37 -23.71 -57.68
N LEU A 142 -39.56 -22.78 -57.16
CA LEU A 142 -38.98 -22.82 -55.81
C LEU A 142 -39.12 -21.51 -55.02
N ALA A 143 -39.72 -20.46 -55.60
CA ALA A 143 -40.03 -19.20 -54.91
C ALA A 143 -41.28 -19.28 -54.00
N GLY A 144 -41.58 -20.46 -53.44
CA GLY A 144 -42.85 -20.77 -52.78
C GLY A 144 -42.76 -21.52 -51.45
N LEU A 145 -41.56 -21.68 -50.87
CA LEU A 145 -41.37 -22.35 -49.57
C LEU A 145 -40.36 -21.57 -48.70
N ASN A 146 -40.58 -21.59 -47.39
CA ASN A 146 -39.79 -20.91 -46.34
C ASN A 146 -39.90 -19.37 -46.26
N ALA A 147 -41.13 -18.86 -46.35
CA ALA A 147 -41.53 -17.72 -45.50
C ALA A 147 -41.81 -18.21 -44.06
N THR A 148 -40.82 -18.82 -43.41
CA THR A 148 -40.95 -19.25 -42.00
C THR A 148 -41.07 -18.03 -41.10
N THR A 149 -41.99 -18.07 -40.15
CA THR A 149 -42.10 -17.00 -39.15
C THR A 149 -40.80 -16.87 -38.35
N SER A 150 -40.48 -15.68 -37.83
CA SER A 150 -39.26 -15.48 -37.01
C SER A 150 -39.19 -16.49 -35.85
N ARG A 151 -40.34 -16.76 -35.22
CA ARG A 151 -40.50 -17.75 -34.15
C ARG A 151 -40.16 -19.19 -34.59
N GLU A 152 -40.51 -19.59 -35.81
CA GLU A 152 -40.10 -20.88 -36.38
C GLU A 152 -38.62 -20.90 -36.80
N ALA A 153 -38.08 -19.80 -37.30
CA ALA A 153 -36.66 -19.68 -37.63
C ALA A 153 -35.80 -19.84 -36.36
N HIS A 154 -36.13 -19.13 -35.29
CA HIS A 154 -35.51 -19.31 -33.98
C HIS A 154 -35.77 -20.71 -33.39
N ALA A 155 -36.95 -21.29 -33.55
CA ALA A 155 -37.22 -22.66 -33.10
C ALA A 155 -36.35 -23.69 -33.84
N LYS A 156 -36.20 -23.57 -35.17
CA LYS A 156 -35.33 -24.42 -35.99
C LYS A 156 -33.86 -24.20 -35.66
N GLN A 157 -33.43 -22.96 -35.44
CA GLN A 157 -32.07 -22.62 -34.98
C GLN A 157 -31.79 -23.21 -33.59
N LYS A 158 -32.74 -23.13 -32.65
CA LYS A 158 -32.66 -23.70 -31.30
C LYS A 158 -32.66 -25.23 -31.32
N ALA A 159 -33.43 -25.85 -32.21
CA ALA A 159 -33.41 -27.30 -32.45
C ALA A 159 -32.06 -27.76 -33.01
N LEU A 160 -31.57 -27.13 -34.09
CA LEU A 160 -30.24 -27.39 -34.67
C LEU A 160 -29.11 -27.13 -33.65
N ALA A 161 -29.26 -26.13 -32.77
CA ALA A 161 -28.32 -25.87 -31.70
C ALA A 161 -28.38 -26.93 -30.58
N LYS A 162 -29.56 -27.52 -30.30
CA LYS A 162 -29.68 -28.67 -29.39
C LYS A 162 -29.08 -29.94 -30.01
N GLU A 163 -29.38 -30.22 -31.28
CA GLU A 163 -28.82 -31.34 -32.04
C GLU A 163 -27.28 -31.27 -32.11
N ARG A 164 -26.72 -30.08 -32.42
CA ARG A 164 -25.27 -29.81 -32.37
C ARG A 164 -24.68 -29.81 -30.95
N LYS A 165 -25.49 -29.78 -29.90
CA LYS A 165 -25.04 -29.97 -28.50
C LYS A 165 -25.06 -31.46 -28.15
N SER A 166 -26.12 -32.21 -28.47
CA SER A 166 -26.22 -33.66 -28.24
C SER A 166 -25.25 -34.48 -29.09
N ALA A 167 -24.87 -34.01 -30.28
CA ALA A 167 -23.88 -34.65 -31.15
C ALA A 167 -22.41 -34.46 -30.68
N LYS A 168 -22.16 -33.80 -29.54
CA LYS A 168 -20.79 -33.65 -29.00
C LYS A 168 -20.37 -34.85 -28.17
N PRO A 169 -19.07 -35.23 -28.17
CA PRO A 169 -18.55 -36.22 -27.24
C PRO A 169 -18.77 -35.78 -25.79
N ASN A 170 -19.36 -36.69 -25.01
CA ASN A 170 -19.78 -36.52 -23.61
C ASN A 170 -20.98 -35.58 -23.38
N ALA A 171 -21.81 -35.27 -24.38
CA ALA A 171 -22.92 -34.32 -24.24
C ALA A 171 -23.84 -34.60 -23.04
N GLU A 172 -24.27 -35.86 -22.87
CA GLU A 172 -25.11 -36.31 -21.75
C GLU A 172 -24.45 -36.08 -20.38
N VAL A 173 -23.18 -36.47 -20.23
CA VAL A 173 -22.40 -36.25 -19.00
C VAL A 173 -22.23 -34.76 -18.72
N VAL A 174 -22.03 -33.94 -19.76
CA VAL A 174 -21.97 -32.46 -19.63
C VAL A 174 -23.33 -31.86 -19.21
N GLU A 175 -24.46 -32.45 -19.62
CA GLU A 175 -25.80 -32.02 -19.20
C GLU A 175 -26.05 -32.39 -17.71
N GLN A 176 -25.73 -33.63 -17.31
CA GLN A 176 -25.77 -34.08 -15.90
C GLN A 176 -24.86 -33.23 -14.99
N LEU A 177 -23.64 -32.92 -15.44
CA LEU A 177 -22.69 -32.07 -14.71
C LEU A 177 -23.20 -30.63 -14.55
N LYS A 178 -23.97 -30.10 -15.51
CA LYS A 178 -24.61 -28.77 -15.39
C LYS A 178 -25.77 -28.79 -14.39
N GLU A 179 -26.57 -29.85 -14.36
CA GLU A 179 -27.61 -29.99 -13.33
C GLU A 179 -27.04 -30.04 -11.92
N LEU A 180 -25.95 -30.80 -11.70
CA LEU A 180 -25.25 -30.83 -10.42
C LEU A 180 -24.64 -29.47 -10.08
N TRP A 181 -24.10 -28.77 -11.08
CA TRP A 181 -23.49 -27.45 -10.92
C TRP A 181 -24.49 -26.36 -10.52
N GLU A 182 -25.65 -26.26 -11.18
CA GLU A 182 -26.66 -25.25 -10.82
C GLU A 182 -27.18 -25.47 -9.40
N LYS A 183 -27.45 -26.74 -9.03
CA LYS A 183 -27.77 -27.11 -7.64
C LYS A 183 -26.65 -26.66 -6.68
N LEU A 184 -25.38 -26.94 -7.00
CA LEU A 184 -24.21 -26.55 -6.19
C LEU A 184 -23.94 -25.02 -6.15
N ARG A 185 -24.41 -24.25 -7.14
CA ARG A 185 -24.23 -22.79 -7.24
C ARG A 185 -25.22 -22.01 -6.36
N LEU A 186 -26.42 -22.54 -6.13
CA LEU A 186 -27.49 -21.91 -5.35
C LEU A 186 -27.16 -21.87 -3.84
N LYS A 187 -26.36 -20.86 -3.43
CA LYS A 187 -25.79 -20.70 -2.07
C LYS A 187 -26.79 -20.87 -0.92
N ALA A 188 -28.06 -20.45 -1.11
CA ALA A 188 -29.05 -20.34 -0.04
C ALA A 188 -29.76 -21.67 0.33
N ASN A 189 -29.81 -22.65 -0.59
CA ASN A 189 -30.74 -23.78 -0.49
C ASN A 189 -30.04 -25.16 -0.41
N VAL A 190 -28.76 -25.20 0.00
CA VAL A 190 -27.96 -26.45 0.01
C VAL A 190 -27.23 -26.60 1.33
N SER A 191 -27.63 -27.60 2.11
CA SER A 191 -26.98 -27.97 3.38
C SER A 191 -25.56 -28.49 3.16
N ASP A 192 -24.79 -28.58 4.24
CA ASP A 192 -23.40 -29.07 4.18
C ASP A 192 -23.28 -30.53 3.71
N GLN A 193 -24.28 -31.37 4.00
CA GLN A 193 -24.32 -32.76 3.53
C GLN A 193 -24.72 -32.85 2.06
N GLU A 194 -25.80 -32.18 1.64
CA GLU A 194 -26.20 -32.15 0.23
C GLU A 194 -25.10 -31.56 -0.66
N ARG A 195 -24.39 -30.54 -0.17
CA ARG A 195 -23.21 -29.96 -0.83
C ARG A 195 -22.13 -31.01 -1.03
N LYS A 196 -21.86 -31.84 -0.02
CA LYS A 196 -20.91 -32.96 -0.13
C LYS A 196 -21.38 -33.98 -1.16
N ASP A 197 -22.63 -34.43 -1.08
CA ASP A 197 -23.20 -35.44 -1.97
C ASP A 197 -23.22 -34.99 -3.44
N LEU A 198 -23.47 -33.70 -3.70
CA LEU A 198 -23.37 -33.10 -5.03
C LEU A 198 -21.92 -33.05 -5.55
N ILE A 199 -20.95 -32.78 -4.67
CA ILE A 199 -19.52 -32.74 -5.01
C ILE A 199 -18.99 -34.15 -5.29
N ASP A 200 -19.31 -35.12 -4.44
CA ASP A 200 -18.85 -36.50 -4.58
C ASP A 200 -19.41 -37.12 -5.88
N LYS A 201 -20.72 -36.93 -6.18
CA LYS A 201 -21.32 -37.29 -7.49
C LYS A 201 -20.71 -36.55 -8.67
N THR A 202 -20.28 -35.30 -8.49
CA THR A 202 -19.58 -34.56 -9.54
C THR A 202 -18.21 -35.20 -9.83
N PHE A 203 -17.51 -35.69 -8.82
CA PHE A 203 -16.23 -36.40 -9.00
C PHE A 203 -16.40 -37.79 -9.59
N GLU A 204 -17.41 -38.57 -9.16
CA GLU A 204 -17.76 -39.86 -9.77
C GLU A 204 -17.94 -39.78 -11.30
N LEU A 205 -18.46 -38.66 -11.81
CA LEU A 205 -18.68 -38.43 -13.25
C LEU A 205 -17.45 -37.92 -14.03
N VAL A 206 -16.43 -37.35 -13.37
CA VAL A 206 -15.25 -36.75 -14.05
C VAL A 206 -13.92 -37.41 -13.76
N THR A 207 -13.77 -38.16 -12.66
CA THR A 207 -12.50 -38.80 -12.30
C THR A 207 -12.09 -39.87 -13.32
N GLY A 208 -10.79 -39.94 -13.59
CA GLY A 208 -10.18 -40.71 -14.68
C GLY A 208 -10.30 -40.07 -16.07
N ARG A 209 -10.98 -38.92 -16.19
CA ARG A 209 -11.29 -38.26 -17.46
C ARG A 209 -11.36 -36.72 -17.35
N ILE A 210 -10.79 -36.12 -16.30
CA ILE A 210 -10.90 -34.67 -16.01
C ILE A 210 -10.40 -33.83 -17.20
N LYS A 211 -9.34 -34.27 -17.89
CA LYS A 211 -8.77 -33.63 -19.09
C LYS A 211 -9.82 -33.35 -20.19
N GLU A 212 -10.84 -34.21 -20.34
CA GLU A 212 -11.87 -34.08 -21.37
C GLU A 212 -12.85 -32.91 -21.16
N PHE A 213 -12.84 -32.29 -19.97
CA PHE A 213 -13.83 -31.29 -19.55
C PHE A 213 -13.19 -29.94 -19.22
N VAL A 214 -11.97 -29.92 -18.68
CA VAL A 214 -11.29 -28.67 -18.24
C VAL A 214 -10.93 -27.72 -19.38
N PHE A 215 -10.76 -28.23 -20.60
CA PHE A 215 -10.53 -27.42 -21.80
C PHE A 215 -11.84 -27.02 -22.53
N LYS A 216 -13.01 -27.54 -22.10
CA LYS A 216 -14.32 -27.20 -22.68
C LYS A 216 -14.96 -26.05 -21.91
N HIS A 217 -15.21 -24.94 -22.60
CA HIS A 217 -15.83 -23.71 -22.04
C HIS A 217 -17.08 -23.98 -21.18
N ASP A 218 -17.92 -24.94 -21.60
CA ASP A 218 -19.21 -25.21 -20.98
C ASP A 218 -19.20 -26.31 -19.90
N SER A 219 -18.02 -26.83 -19.52
CA SER A 219 -17.89 -27.75 -18.36
C SER A 219 -16.77 -27.40 -17.39
N VAL A 220 -15.77 -26.60 -17.79
CA VAL A 220 -14.68 -26.15 -16.90
C VAL A 220 -15.18 -25.42 -15.64
N ARG A 221 -16.27 -24.63 -15.72
CA ARG A 221 -16.89 -23.95 -14.57
C ARG A 221 -17.47 -24.91 -13.53
N VAL A 222 -17.90 -26.11 -13.94
CA VAL A 222 -18.39 -27.17 -13.03
C VAL A 222 -17.26 -27.69 -12.15
N ILE A 223 -16.16 -28.13 -12.78
CA ILE A 223 -14.98 -28.67 -12.08
C ILE A 223 -14.36 -27.61 -11.16
N GLN A 224 -14.30 -26.35 -11.61
CA GLN A 224 -13.90 -25.21 -10.79
C GLN A 224 -14.81 -24.94 -9.58
N SER A 225 -16.06 -25.38 -9.61
CA SER A 225 -17.03 -25.20 -8.52
C SER A 225 -16.98 -26.36 -7.53
N ALA A 226 -16.85 -27.60 -8.01
CA ALA A 226 -16.52 -28.76 -7.18
C ALA A 226 -15.19 -28.53 -6.43
N LEU A 227 -14.13 -28.08 -7.12
CA LEU A 227 -12.85 -27.73 -6.51
C LEU A 227 -12.94 -26.56 -5.52
N LYS A 228 -13.83 -25.58 -5.74
CA LYS A 228 -14.02 -24.45 -4.82
C LYS A 228 -14.55 -24.90 -3.45
N TYR A 229 -15.46 -25.89 -3.45
CA TYR A 229 -16.23 -26.31 -2.28
C TYR A 229 -15.80 -27.65 -1.67
N THR A 230 -15.02 -28.50 -2.36
CA THR A 230 -14.53 -29.75 -1.75
C THR A 230 -13.68 -29.46 -0.51
N ARG A 231 -13.91 -30.26 0.54
CA ARG A 231 -13.12 -30.28 1.78
C ARG A 231 -12.03 -31.35 1.76
N SER A 232 -12.07 -32.30 0.81
CA SER A 232 -11.09 -33.39 0.72
C SER A 232 -9.82 -32.92 -0.01
N MET A 233 -8.67 -33.04 0.65
CA MET A 233 -7.37 -32.81 0.00
C MET A 233 -7.03 -33.95 -0.99
N GLU A 234 -7.51 -35.16 -0.73
CA GLU A 234 -7.33 -36.32 -1.63
C GLU A 234 -8.01 -36.07 -2.99
N GLN A 235 -9.25 -35.57 -3.00
CA GLN A 235 -9.90 -35.14 -4.24
C GLN A 235 -9.08 -34.06 -4.97
N ARG A 236 -8.47 -33.11 -4.25
CA ARG A 236 -7.59 -32.09 -4.87
C ARG A 236 -6.32 -32.70 -5.47
N ARG A 237 -5.71 -33.70 -4.83
CA ARG A 237 -4.54 -34.44 -5.35
C ARG A 237 -4.90 -35.27 -6.58
N ILE A 238 -6.04 -35.98 -6.57
CA ILE A 238 -6.52 -36.74 -7.73
C ILE A 238 -6.68 -35.82 -8.95
N ILE A 239 -7.35 -34.66 -8.78
CA ILE A 239 -7.46 -33.64 -9.84
C ILE A 239 -6.08 -33.19 -10.32
N ALA A 240 -5.15 -32.90 -9.41
CA ALA A 240 -3.81 -32.44 -9.79
C ALA A 240 -2.98 -33.51 -10.51
N GLN A 241 -3.10 -34.78 -10.12
CA GLN A 241 -2.40 -35.90 -10.75
C GLN A 241 -3.01 -36.23 -12.13
N GLU A 242 -4.34 -36.15 -12.29
CA GLU A 242 -4.99 -36.24 -13.61
C GLU A 242 -4.64 -35.08 -14.54
N LEU A 243 -4.44 -33.87 -14.02
CA LEU A 243 -4.08 -32.69 -14.81
C LEU A 243 -2.57 -32.53 -15.04
N LYS A 244 -1.76 -33.49 -14.60
CA LYS A 244 -0.33 -33.53 -14.85
C LYS A 244 -0.02 -33.57 -16.35
N SER A 245 1.03 -32.86 -16.73
CA SER A 245 1.43 -32.48 -18.08
C SER A 245 0.52 -31.46 -18.79
N GLU A 246 -0.56 -30.98 -18.15
CA GLU A 246 -1.48 -29.99 -18.74
C GLU A 246 -1.40 -28.60 -18.09
N PHE A 247 -0.71 -28.42 -16.96
CA PHE A 247 -0.80 -27.16 -16.19
C PHE A 247 -0.34 -25.94 -17.00
N LYS A 248 0.61 -26.11 -17.92
CA LYS A 248 0.97 -25.08 -18.89
C LYS A 248 -0.21 -24.68 -19.79
N GLY A 249 -0.88 -25.65 -20.43
CA GLY A 249 -2.00 -25.39 -21.34
C GLY A 249 -3.23 -24.84 -20.62
N LEU A 250 -3.45 -25.29 -19.38
CA LEU A 250 -4.48 -24.76 -18.50
C LEU A 250 -4.20 -23.29 -18.09
N ALA A 251 -2.93 -22.87 -17.96
CA ALA A 251 -2.56 -21.49 -17.62
C ALA A 251 -2.75 -20.54 -18.81
N GLU A 252 -2.48 -21.03 -20.02
CA GLU A 252 -2.68 -20.27 -21.27
C GLU A 252 -4.18 -20.12 -21.62
N GLY A 253 -5.08 -20.97 -21.11
CA GLY A 253 -6.51 -20.92 -21.40
C GLY A 253 -7.32 -19.92 -20.55
N LYS A 254 -7.94 -18.91 -21.20
CA LYS A 254 -8.78 -17.85 -20.59
C LYS A 254 -9.69 -18.29 -19.44
N TYR A 255 -10.37 -19.44 -19.59
CA TYR A 255 -11.24 -20.00 -18.54
C TYR A 255 -10.56 -21.08 -17.69
N ALA A 256 -9.62 -21.83 -18.26
CA ALA A 256 -8.91 -22.92 -17.57
C ALA A 256 -8.00 -22.41 -16.45
N LYS A 257 -7.43 -21.21 -16.60
CA LYS A 257 -6.51 -20.58 -15.62
C LYS A 257 -7.06 -20.54 -14.19
N PHE A 258 -8.37 -20.31 -14.04
CA PHE A 258 -9.05 -20.26 -12.75
C PHE A 258 -9.13 -21.63 -12.02
N LEU A 259 -8.85 -22.74 -12.72
CA LEU A 259 -8.72 -24.06 -12.11
C LEU A 259 -7.35 -24.22 -11.44
N ILE A 260 -6.27 -23.84 -12.14
CA ILE A 260 -4.92 -23.77 -11.54
C ILE A 260 -4.93 -22.82 -10.36
N ALA A 261 -5.56 -21.66 -10.50
CA ALA A 261 -5.64 -20.68 -9.42
C ALA A 261 -6.18 -21.31 -8.12
N LYS A 262 -7.28 -22.07 -8.20
CA LYS A 262 -7.85 -22.78 -7.04
C LYS A 262 -6.98 -23.93 -6.54
N LEU A 263 -6.21 -24.61 -7.41
CA LEU A 263 -5.22 -25.62 -6.99
C LEU A 263 -4.00 -25.00 -6.30
N LEU A 264 -3.59 -23.79 -6.68
CA LEU A 264 -2.53 -23.03 -6.03
C LEU A 264 -2.98 -22.50 -4.66
N GLU A 265 -4.14 -21.85 -4.62
CA GLU A 265 -4.80 -21.36 -3.39
C GLU A 265 -4.99 -22.49 -2.38
N LYS A 266 -5.70 -23.56 -2.78
CA LYS A 266 -6.23 -24.59 -1.87
C LYS A 266 -5.47 -25.92 -1.89
N GLY A 267 -4.48 -26.07 -2.74
CA GLY A 267 -3.60 -27.25 -2.76
C GLY A 267 -2.55 -27.22 -1.65
N ASP A 268 -1.95 -28.37 -1.41
CA ASP A 268 -0.80 -28.53 -0.52
C ASP A 268 0.53 -28.35 -1.28
N ALA A 269 1.66 -28.57 -0.59
CA ALA A 269 2.99 -28.46 -1.19
C ALA A 269 3.22 -29.46 -2.35
N GLU A 270 2.54 -30.61 -2.37
CA GLU A 270 2.64 -31.61 -3.44
C GLU A 270 1.99 -31.08 -4.74
N ILE A 271 0.74 -30.62 -4.62
CA ILE A 271 -0.02 -30.01 -5.73
C ILE A 271 0.71 -28.78 -6.29
N ARG A 272 1.16 -27.89 -5.39
CA ARG A 272 1.90 -26.68 -5.75
C ARG A 272 3.24 -27.01 -6.42
N GLY A 273 3.94 -28.03 -5.93
CA GLY A 273 5.18 -28.54 -6.52
C GLY A 273 4.98 -29.06 -7.94
N MET A 274 3.93 -29.86 -8.19
CA MET A 274 3.61 -30.37 -9.53
C MET A 274 3.33 -29.24 -10.53
N ILE A 275 2.55 -28.21 -10.14
CA ILE A 275 2.24 -27.06 -11.02
C ILE A 275 3.52 -26.28 -11.36
N ILE A 276 4.35 -25.97 -10.35
CA ILE A 276 5.59 -25.20 -10.55
C ILE A 276 6.59 -25.97 -11.44
N GLN A 277 6.70 -27.29 -11.30
CA GLN A 277 7.57 -28.13 -12.12
C GLN A 277 7.23 -28.12 -13.62
N GLU A 278 5.98 -27.83 -13.98
CA GLU A 278 5.52 -27.72 -15.38
C GLU A 278 5.67 -26.30 -15.97
N PHE A 279 5.97 -25.30 -15.14
CA PHE A 279 6.35 -23.97 -15.62
C PHE A 279 7.85 -23.88 -15.96
N TYR A 280 8.68 -24.78 -15.43
CA TYR A 280 10.12 -24.87 -15.74
C TYR A 280 10.39 -25.27 -17.21
N GLY A 281 11.23 -24.49 -17.87
CA GLY A 281 11.50 -24.49 -19.31
C GLY A 281 10.51 -23.65 -20.12
N HIS A 282 9.53 -23.00 -19.47
CA HIS A 282 8.44 -22.24 -20.11
C HIS A 282 8.22 -20.83 -19.53
N VAL A 283 8.93 -20.40 -18.49
CA VAL A 283 8.75 -19.12 -17.79
C VAL A 283 8.79 -17.94 -18.76
N ARG A 284 9.82 -17.90 -19.63
CA ARG A 284 10.02 -16.84 -20.64
C ARG A 284 8.88 -16.70 -21.66
N ARG A 285 8.13 -17.79 -21.91
CA ARG A 285 6.90 -17.77 -22.73
C ARG A 285 5.68 -17.36 -21.90
N LEU A 286 5.53 -17.94 -20.72
CA LEU A 286 4.37 -17.74 -19.85
C LEU A 286 4.27 -16.27 -19.38
N ILE A 287 5.37 -15.62 -19.02
CA ILE A 287 5.38 -14.21 -18.55
C ILE A 287 4.92 -13.21 -19.63
N HIS A 288 5.04 -13.56 -20.91
CA HIS A 288 4.58 -12.74 -22.03
C HIS A 288 3.18 -13.11 -22.55
N HIS A 289 2.57 -14.17 -22.02
CA HIS A 289 1.24 -14.63 -22.43
C HIS A 289 0.14 -13.86 -21.68
N PRO A 290 -0.90 -13.32 -22.35
CA PRO A 290 -1.92 -12.49 -21.69
C PRO A 290 -2.59 -13.13 -20.48
N GLU A 291 -2.91 -14.43 -20.55
CA GLU A 291 -3.56 -15.17 -19.47
C GLU A 291 -2.58 -15.79 -18.45
N ALA A 292 -1.56 -16.51 -18.93
CA ALA A 292 -0.66 -17.28 -18.06
C ALA A 292 0.35 -16.43 -17.28
N SER A 293 0.65 -15.20 -17.73
CA SER A 293 1.59 -14.30 -17.05
C SER A 293 1.14 -13.96 -15.63
N TRP A 294 -0.15 -13.73 -15.44
CA TRP A 294 -0.80 -13.55 -14.14
C TRP A 294 -0.71 -14.79 -13.25
N ILE A 295 -0.95 -15.99 -13.80
CA ILE A 295 -0.83 -17.25 -13.05
C ILE A 295 0.61 -17.50 -12.62
N LEU A 296 1.57 -17.18 -13.48
CA LEU A 296 3.00 -17.27 -13.19
C LEU A 296 3.41 -16.28 -12.09
N ASP A 297 3.02 -15.01 -12.16
CA ASP A 297 3.36 -14.05 -11.10
C ASP A 297 2.64 -14.34 -9.78
N ASP A 298 1.36 -14.74 -9.79
CA ASP A 298 0.67 -15.15 -8.56
C ASP A 298 1.35 -16.39 -7.93
N THR A 299 1.82 -17.33 -8.75
CA THR A 299 2.62 -18.49 -8.30
C THR A 299 3.95 -18.02 -7.70
N TYR A 300 4.68 -17.13 -8.39
CA TYR A 300 5.94 -16.55 -7.94
C TYR A 300 5.76 -15.77 -6.63
N ARG A 301 4.69 -14.98 -6.51
CA ARG A 301 4.41 -14.08 -5.40
C ARG A 301 4.00 -14.85 -4.15
N GLN A 302 2.94 -15.67 -4.25
CA GLN A 302 2.19 -16.19 -3.10
C GLN A 302 2.53 -17.64 -2.73
N VAL A 303 3.07 -18.44 -3.66
CA VAL A 303 3.08 -19.91 -3.54
C VAL A 303 4.48 -20.52 -3.57
N ALA A 304 5.35 -20.03 -4.44
CA ALA A 304 6.68 -20.58 -4.63
C ALA A 304 7.58 -20.40 -3.39
N THR A 305 8.28 -21.47 -2.99
CA THR A 305 9.34 -21.42 -1.98
C THR A 305 10.55 -20.60 -2.48
N PRO A 306 11.47 -20.14 -1.62
CA PRO A 306 12.63 -19.35 -2.07
C PRO A 306 13.45 -20.01 -3.19
N ALA A 307 13.71 -21.32 -3.10
CA ALA A 307 14.39 -22.07 -4.17
C ALA A 307 13.55 -22.16 -5.46
N GLN A 308 12.22 -22.32 -5.35
CA GLN A 308 11.35 -22.31 -6.52
C GLN A 308 11.29 -20.93 -7.18
N LYS A 309 11.28 -19.84 -6.41
CA LYS A 309 11.41 -18.47 -6.91
C LYS A 309 12.75 -18.29 -7.62
N ALA A 310 13.85 -18.73 -7.03
CA ALA A 310 15.17 -18.67 -7.64
C ALA A 310 15.22 -19.38 -9.01
N HIS A 311 14.71 -20.62 -9.10
CA HIS A 311 14.58 -21.32 -10.38
C HIS A 311 13.78 -20.52 -11.42
N LEU A 312 12.59 -20.01 -11.06
CA LEU A 312 11.72 -19.26 -11.98
C LEU A 312 12.39 -17.96 -12.45
N LEU A 313 12.99 -17.20 -11.53
CA LEU A 313 13.65 -15.93 -11.81
C LEU A 313 14.90 -16.13 -12.68
N ARG A 314 15.74 -17.12 -12.35
CA ARG A 314 16.94 -17.46 -13.12
C ARG A 314 16.62 -17.90 -14.54
N GLU A 315 15.54 -18.67 -14.74
CA GLU A 315 15.09 -19.02 -16.10
C GLU A 315 14.72 -17.78 -16.92
N TRP A 316 14.17 -16.74 -16.29
CA TRP A 316 13.77 -15.52 -17.01
C TRP A 316 14.96 -14.67 -17.48
N TYR A 317 16.13 -14.78 -16.83
CA TYR A 317 17.35 -14.05 -17.23
C TYR A 317 17.88 -14.38 -18.63
N GLY A 318 17.56 -15.55 -19.20
CA GLY A 318 18.07 -15.91 -20.52
C GLY A 318 17.83 -17.35 -20.98
N PRO A 319 18.02 -17.63 -22.29
CA PRO A 319 17.72 -18.92 -22.89
C PRO A 319 18.59 -20.07 -22.37
N GLU A 320 19.85 -19.82 -22.07
CA GLU A 320 20.80 -20.77 -21.48
C GLU A 320 20.33 -21.35 -20.13
N PHE A 321 19.53 -20.60 -19.36
CA PHE A 321 18.99 -21.07 -18.08
C PHE A 321 17.71 -21.91 -18.22
N SER A 322 17.13 -22.04 -19.43
CA SER A 322 15.90 -22.82 -19.65
C SER A 322 16.14 -24.29 -20.00
N ILE A 323 17.38 -24.71 -20.23
CA ILE A 323 17.69 -26.03 -20.79
C ILE A 323 18.03 -27.01 -19.67
N LYS A 324 17.11 -27.96 -19.42
CA LYS A 324 17.29 -29.04 -18.43
C LYS A 324 18.56 -29.84 -18.76
N GLY A 325 19.45 -29.99 -17.77
CA GLY A 325 20.72 -30.71 -17.91
C GLY A 325 21.90 -29.91 -18.52
N LEU A 326 21.77 -28.59 -18.68
CA LEU A 326 22.85 -27.72 -19.19
C LEU A 326 23.37 -26.67 -18.17
N GLY A 327 22.85 -26.71 -16.94
CA GLY A 327 23.45 -26.07 -15.78
C GLY A 327 23.62 -27.09 -14.64
N ASP A 328 24.55 -26.85 -13.73
CA ASP A 328 24.67 -27.65 -12.51
C ASP A 328 23.38 -27.51 -11.66
N ASP A 329 22.69 -28.62 -11.39
CA ASP A 329 21.47 -28.67 -10.56
C ASP A 329 21.69 -28.21 -9.10
N LYS A 330 22.94 -27.94 -8.70
CA LYS A 330 23.29 -27.31 -7.41
C LYS A 330 23.28 -25.79 -7.44
N ASP A 331 23.45 -25.19 -8.60
CA ASP A 331 23.49 -23.73 -8.76
C ASP A 331 22.10 -23.13 -8.97
N SER A 332 21.08 -23.93 -9.30
CA SER A 332 19.73 -23.45 -9.64
C SER A 332 18.92 -22.94 -8.44
N GLU A 333 19.37 -23.21 -7.20
CA GLU A 333 18.83 -22.60 -5.98
C GLU A 333 19.25 -21.13 -5.81
N ASN A 334 20.24 -20.63 -6.58
CA ASN A 334 20.67 -19.24 -6.58
C ASN A 334 20.17 -18.48 -7.82
N ALA A 335 19.60 -17.29 -7.60
CA ALA A 335 19.17 -16.35 -8.63
C ALA A 335 19.75 -14.94 -8.46
N ASP A 336 20.74 -14.74 -7.59
CA ASP A 336 21.54 -13.53 -7.61
C ASP A 336 22.29 -13.42 -8.94
N LEU A 337 21.90 -12.44 -9.75
CA LEU A 337 22.46 -12.24 -11.09
C LEU A 337 23.94 -11.86 -11.03
N SER A 338 24.39 -11.19 -9.96
CA SER A 338 25.79 -10.83 -9.79
C SER A 338 26.68 -12.06 -9.61
N THR A 339 26.37 -12.93 -8.63
CA THR A 339 27.05 -14.24 -8.45
C THR A 339 27.00 -15.13 -9.70
N ILE A 340 25.89 -15.13 -10.45
CA ILE A 340 25.76 -15.90 -11.70
C ILE A 340 26.75 -15.41 -12.76
N LEU A 341 26.93 -14.09 -12.89
CA LEU A 341 27.79 -13.50 -13.92
C LEU A 341 29.27 -13.48 -13.54
N GLU A 342 29.61 -13.49 -12.24
CA GLU A 342 30.99 -13.74 -11.79
C GLU A 342 31.50 -15.13 -12.22
N LYS A 343 30.61 -16.13 -12.31
CA LYS A 343 30.91 -17.49 -12.82
C LYS A 343 31.00 -17.60 -14.35
N SER A 344 30.53 -16.60 -15.10
CA SER A 344 30.60 -16.58 -16.57
C SER A 344 30.68 -15.14 -17.10
N PRO A 345 31.77 -14.41 -16.84
CA PRO A 345 31.87 -12.99 -17.21
C PRO A 345 31.72 -12.73 -18.71
N GLU A 346 32.08 -13.71 -19.55
CA GLU A 346 31.92 -13.67 -21.00
C GLU A 346 30.45 -13.60 -21.46
N LYS A 347 29.51 -14.08 -20.63
CA LYS A 347 28.06 -14.05 -20.91
C LYS A 347 27.35 -12.82 -20.36
N ARG A 348 28.02 -11.97 -19.56
CA ARG A 348 27.38 -10.79 -18.95
C ARG A 348 26.68 -9.90 -19.97
N LYS A 349 27.32 -9.57 -21.10
CA LYS A 349 26.70 -8.68 -22.08
C LYS A 349 25.45 -9.31 -22.72
N PRO A 350 25.50 -10.52 -23.32
CA PRO A 350 24.30 -11.18 -23.83
C PRO A 350 23.14 -11.30 -22.84
N ILE A 351 23.43 -11.63 -21.57
CA ILE A 351 22.41 -11.79 -20.52
C ILE A 351 21.77 -10.45 -20.15
N MET A 352 22.57 -9.40 -19.93
CA MET A 352 22.05 -8.06 -19.61
C MET A 352 21.28 -7.48 -20.81
N ASP A 353 21.84 -7.54 -22.02
CA ASP A 353 21.19 -7.07 -23.25
C ASP A 353 19.83 -7.75 -23.48
N TYR A 354 19.69 -9.03 -23.13
CA TYR A 354 18.43 -9.77 -23.20
C TYR A 354 17.45 -9.37 -22.09
N LEU A 355 17.91 -9.28 -20.85
CA LEU A 355 17.07 -8.99 -19.68
C LEU A 355 16.50 -7.56 -19.75
N GLU A 356 17.27 -6.58 -20.20
CA GLU A 356 16.79 -5.22 -20.49
C GLU A 356 15.62 -5.24 -21.49
N GLN A 357 15.74 -6.02 -22.58
CA GLN A 357 14.66 -6.19 -23.56
C GLN A 357 13.41 -6.86 -22.97
N GLN A 358 13.55 -7.80 -22.03
CA GLN A 358 12.39 -8.43 -21.39
C GLN A 358 11.69 -7.47 -20.43
N ILE A 359 12.46 -6.75 -19.60
CA ILE A 359 11.97 -5.70 -18.70
C ILE A 359 11.19 -4.64 -19.50
N ASN A 360 11.79 -4.12 -20.58
CA ASN A 360 11.16 -3.12 -21.44
C ASN A 360 9.92 -3.66 -22.17
N SER A 361 9.88 -4.95 -22.55
CA SER A 361 8.67 -5.55 -23.15
C SER A 361 7.49 -5.60 -22.17
N LEU A 362 7.73 -5.86 -20.88
CA LEU A 362 6.68 -5.89 -19.87
C LEU A 362 6.22 -4.48 -19.48
N ILE A 363 7.14 -3.51 -19.37
CA ILE A 363 6.80 -2.09 -19.12
C ILE A 363 5.94 -1.54 -20.25
N GLN A 364 6.34 -1.71 -21.52
CA GLN A 364 5.57 -1.26 -22.69
C GLN A 364 4.18 -1.91 -22.81
N LYS A 365 3.99 -3.11 -22.26
CA LYS A 365 2.68 -3.80 -22.18
C LYS A 365 1.83 -3.37 -20.98
N LYS A 366 2.30 -2.41 -20.17
CA LYS A 366 1.73 -2.03 -18.87
C LYS A 366 1.57 -3.20 -17.89
N GLN A 367 2.41 -4.24 -18.02
CA GLN A 367 2.47 -5.38 -17.10
C GLN A 367 3.36 -5.06 -15.89
N THR A 368 3.26 -3.83 -15.39
CA THR A 368 4.14 -3.21 -14.39
C THR A 368 3.80 -3.59 -12.95
N GLY A 369 2.82 -4.46 -12.73
CA GLY A 369 2.43 -4.97 -11.40
C GLY A 369 3.03 -6.33 -11.04
N PHE A 370 3.78 -6.97 -11.94
CA PHE A 370 4.35 -8.29 -11.70
C PHE A 370 5.52 -8.23 -10.71
N THR A 371 5.41 -8.93 -9.59
CA THR A 371 6.49 -9.01 -8.60
C THR A 371 7.76 -9.69 -9.10
N MET A 372 7.64 -10.64 -10.05
CA MET A 372 8.81 -11.24 -10.70
C MET A 372 9.56 -10.21 -11.56
N LEU A 373 8.85 -9.28 -12.23
CA LEU A 373 9.45 -8.12 -12.92
C LEU A 373 10.24 -7.25 -11.95
N HIS A 374 9.68 -6.91 -10.79
CA HIS A 374 10.35 -6.08 -9.80
C HIS A 374 11.62 -6.72 -9.25
N ASP A 375 11.63 -8.05 -9.10
CA ASP A 375 12.81 -8.82 -8.66
C ASP A 375 13.93 -8.76 -9.71
N ALA A 376 13.65 -9.09 -10.97
CA ALA A 376 14.68 -9.03 -12.02
C ALA A 376 15.15 -7.60 -12.32
N MET A 377 14.29 -6.59 -12.17
CA MET A 377 14.69 -5.18 -12.25
C MET A 377 15.68 -4.80 -11.14
N LEU A 378 15.49 -5.27 -9.91
CA LEU A 378 16.46 -5.09 -8.84
C LEU A 378 17.77 -5.85 -9.14
N GLN A 379 17.68 -7.08 -9.62
CA GLN A 379 18.84 -7.94 -9.93
C GLN A 379 19.68 -7.38 -11.09
N TYR A 380 19.02 -6.87 -12.13
CA TYR A 380 19.64 -6.11 -13.21
C TYR A 380 20.37 -4.87 -12.65
N PHE A 381 19.68 -4.04 -11.87
CA PHE A 381 20.26 -2.81 -11.33
C PHE A 381 21.45 -3.05 -10.37
N LEU A 382 21.37 -4.07 -9.51
CA LEU A 382 22.50 -4.48 -8.64
C LEU A 382 23.69 -5.05 -9.43
N THR A 383 23.43 -5.56 -10.64
CA THR A 383 24.46 -6.05 -11.57
C THR A 383 25.09 -4.92 -12.39
N CYS A 384 24.40 -3.78 -12.57
CA CYS A 384 24.96 -2.57 -13.16
C CYS A 384 26.06 -2.00 -12.26
N LYS A 385 27.21 -1.63 -12.86
CA LYS A 385 28.29 -0.99 -12.07
C LYS A 385 27.88 0.43 -11.67
N PRO A 386 28.05 0.86 -10.41
CA PRO A 386 27.74 2.23 -10.01
C PRO A 386 28.45 3.28 -10.88
N ASN A 387 27.73 4.36 -11.20
CA ASN A 387 28.20 5.49 -12.03
C ASN A 387 28.57 5.14 -13.48
N THR A 388 28.06 4.04 -14.07
CA THR A 388 28.13 3.80 -15.53
C THR A 388 26.90 4.34 -16.27
N THR A 389 26.99 4.41 -17.60
CA THR A 389 25.83 4.70 -18.45
C THR A 389 24.75 3.64 -18.25
N GLU A 390 25.09 2.35 -18.31
CA GLU A 390 24.18 1.21 -18.05
C GLU A 390 23.33 1.37 -16.77
N ALA A 391 23.91 1.92 -15.68
CA ALA A 391 23.17 2.24 -14.46
C ALA A 391 22.28 3.49 -14.61
N SER A 392 22.76 4.55 -15.27
CA SER A 392 21.99 5.78 -15.53
C SER A 392 20.82 5.55 -16.48
N ASP A 393 21.07 4.87 -17.60
CA ASP A 393 20.12 4.54 -18.65
C ASP A 393 18.98 3.70 -18.08
N PHE A 394 19.29 2.71 -17.22
CA PHE A 394 18.27 1.96 -16.48
C PHE A 394 17.47 2.82 -15.49
N LEU A 395 18.12 3.73 -14.75
CA LEU A 395 17.41 4.65 -13.86
C LEU A 395 16.54 5.65 -14.63
N ASP A 396 16.87 6.01 -15.87
CA ASP A 396 16.01 6.84 -16.72
C ASP A 396 14.71 6.11 -17.12
N HIS A 397 14.72 4.77 -17.25
CA HIS A 397 13.47 3.99 -17.43
C HIS A 397 12.54 4.04 -16.19
N LEU A 398 13.08 4.35 -14.99
CA LEU A 398 12.26 4.56 -13.78
C LEU A 398 11.70 5.98 -13.66
N LYS A 399 12.17 6.95 -14.47
CA LYS A 399 11.75 8.35 -14.37
C LYS A 399 10.50 8.59 -15.24
N PRO A 400 9.40 9.13 -14.68
CA PRO A 400 8.33 9.72 -15.48
C PRO A 400 8.86 10.85 -16.36
N ASP A 401 8.31 10.99 -17.56
CA ASP A 401 8.68 12.09 -18.47
C ASP A 401 8.44 13.45 -17.78
N PRO A 402 9.48 14.28 -17.57
CA PRO A 402 9.34 15.55 -16.86
C PRO A 402 8.62 16.64 -17.66
N THR A 403 8.31 16.42 -18.95
CA THR A 403 7.60 17.34 -19.83
C THR A 403 6.08 17.20 -19.75
N LEU A 404 5.58 16.05 -19.30
CA LEU A 404 4.16 15.82 -19.03
C LEU A 404 3.69 16.61 -17.80
N LYS A 405 2.47 17.15 -17.89
CA LYS A 405 1.86 17.97 -16.85
C LYS A 405 1.32 17.13 -15.70
N GLU A 406 1.08 17.77 -14.56
CA GLU A 406 0.27 17.16 -13.49
C GLU A 406 -1.15 16.88 -14.04
N GLY A 407 -1.51 15.60 -14.13
CA GLY A 407 -2.72 15.10 -14.80
C GLY A 407 -2.50 14.37 -16.14
N GLU A 408 -1.29 14.37 -16.69
CA GLU A 408 -0.90 13.57 -17.87
C GLU A 408 -0.04 12.38 -17.40
N GLU A 409 -0.62 11.18 -17.30
CA GLU A 409 0.09 10.02 -16.74
C GLU A 409 1.09 9.38 -17.73
N ALA A 410 2.39 9.46 -17.40
CA ALA A 410 3.44 8.70 -18.07
C ALA A 410 3.32 7.20 -17.76
N ASP A 411 3.61 6.32 -18.72
CA ASP A 411 3.52 4.85 -18.53
C ASP A 411 4.37 4.31 -17.34
N ASN A 412 5.45 5.01 -16.99
CA ASN A 412 6.34 4.67 -15.88
C ASN A 412 5.80 5.11 -14.49
N ILE A 413 4.70 5.85 -14.41
CA ILE A 413 4.06 6.23 -13.14
C ILE A 413 3.50 5.00 -12.43
N ASP A 414 2.79 4.14 -13.14
CA ASP A 414 2.24 2.91 -12.55
C ASP A 414 3.35 1.93 -12.15
N LEU A 415 4.46 1.91 -12.91
CA LEU A 415 5.67 1.18 -12.53
C LEU A 415 6.23 1.66 -11.19
N LEU A 416 6.40 2.96 -10.99
CA LEU A 416 6.86 3.51 -9.70
C LEU A 416 5.88 3.25 -8.55
N LYS A 417 4.56 3.43 -8.79
CA LYS A 417 3.51 3.09 -7.81
C LYS A 417 3.63 1.62 -7.40
N ASN A 418 3.65 0.69 -8.37
CA ASN A 418 3.69 -0.75 -8.12
C ASN A 418 5.01 -1.22 -7.47
N LEU A 419 6.17 -0.70 -7.90
CA LEU A 419 7.47 -1.05 -7.32
C LEU A 419 7.49 -0.78 -5.81
N ALA A 420 7.01 0.38 -5.38
CA ALA A 420 7.09 0.84 -3.99
C ALA A 420 6.46 -0.12 -2.96
N PHE A 421 5.34 -0.76 -3.29
CA PHE A 421 4.63 -1.67 -2.37
C PHE A 421 5.21 -3.09 -2.32
N THR A 422 6.35 -3.35 -2.98
CA THR A 422 6.96 -4.70 -3.05
C THR A 422 8.36 -4.75 -2.45
N LYS A 423 8.77 -5.92 -1.92
CA LYS A 423 10.07 -6.08 -1.26
C LYS A 423 11.28 -5.75 -2.16
N PRO A 424 11.40 -6.29 -3.40
CA PRO A 424 12.49 -5.90 -4.29
C PRO A 424 12.30 -4.48 -4.85
N GLY A 425 11.08 -4.11 -5.27
CA GLY A 425 10.81 -2.81 -5.90
C GLY A 425 11.02 -1.62 -4.96
N SER A 426 10.66 -1.72 -3.69
CA SER A 426 10.94 -0.68 -2.68
C SER A 426 12.43 -0.44 -2.50
N ARG A 427 13.26 -1.49 -2.51
CA ARG A 427 14.72 -1.36 -2.48
C ARG A 427 15.25 -0.73 -3.76
N LEU A 428 14.76 -1.14 -4.94
CA LEU A 428 15.13 -0.53 -6.20
C LEU A 428 14.81 0.97 -6.26
N VAL A 429 13.62 1.39 -5.84
CA VAL A 429 13.24 2.81 -5.80
C VAL A 429 14.05 3.57 -4.74
N SER A 430 14.33 2.97 -3.58
CA SER A 430 15.22 3.56 -2.56
C SER A 430 16.64 3.81 -3.10
N LEU A 431 17.16 2.86 -3.89
CA LEU A 431 18.44 3.00 -4.59
C LEU A 431 18.37 4.05 -5.72
N ALA A 432 17.25 4.15 -6.45
CA ALA A 432 17.02 5.19 -7.45
C ALA A 432 17.02 6.60 -6.84
N PHE A 433 16.44 6.79 -5.66
CA PHE A 433 16.59 8.03 -4.88
C PHE A 433 18.04 8.27 -4.47
N ALA A 434 18.75 7.24 -4.01
CA ALA A 434 20.14 7.37 -3.54
C ALA A 434 21.11 7.76 -4.66
N TYR A 435 21.06 7.10 -5.82
CA TYR A 435 21.92 7.39 -6.97
C TYR A 435 21.45 8.59 -7.81
N GLY A 436 20.15 8.85 -7.89
CA GLY A 436 19.58 9.93 -8.69
C GLY A 436 20.01 11.32 -8.23
N ALA A 437 20.17 12.25 -9.18
CA ALA A 437 20.51 13.65 -8.89
C ALA A 437 19.32 14.42 -8.27
N ALA A 438 19.54 15.66 -7.81
CA ALA A 438 18.49 16.49 -7.21
C ALA A 438 17.26 16.70 -8.13
N LYS A 439 17.45 16.74 -9.46
CA LYS A 439 16.35 16.77 -10.44
C LYS A 439 15.56 15.44 -10.43
N ASP A 440 16.27 14.32 -10.40
CA ASP A 440 15.68 12.98 -10.43
C ASP A 440 14.89 12.69 -9.14
N ARG A 441 15.45 13.02 -7.97
CA ARG A 441 14.76 12.88 -6.66
C ARG A 441 13.41 13.61 -6.66
N LYS A 442 13.32 14.80 -7.26
CA LYS A 442 12.06 15.53 -7.44
C LYS A 442 11.09 14.85 -8.42
N ILE A 443 11.60 14.22 -9.47
CA ILE A 443 10.81 13.51 -10.48
C ILE A 443 10.27 12.18 -9.91
N LEU A 444 11.10 11.42 -9.21
CA LEU A 444 10.75 10.16 -8.54
C LEU A 444 9.75 10.33 -7.40
N LEU A 445 9.75 11.47 -6.68
CA LEU A 445 8.81 11.71 -5.59
C LEU A 445 7.41 12.17 -6.05
N ARG A 446 7.29 12.79 -7.23
CA ARG A 446 6.02 13.36 -7.72
C ARG A 446 4.86 12.34 -7.84
N PRO A 447 5.04 11.13 -8.40
CA PRO A 447 3.96 10.16 -8.63
C PRO A 447 3.28 9.66 -7.35
N TYR A 448 3.95 9.79 -6.21
CA TYR A 448 3.48 9.24 -4.95
C TYR A 448 2.51 10.14 -4.19
N LYS A 449 2.35 11.41 -4.60
CA LYS A 449 1.60 12.46 -3.89
C LYS A 449 0.33 11.94 -3.20
N ASP A 450 -0.61 11.42 -3.98
CA ASP A 450 -1.93 11.00 -3.49
C ASP A 450 -1.92 9.58 -2.87
N THR A 451 -0.74 9.02 -2.61
CA THR A 451 -0.49 7.69 -2.01
C THR A 451 0.45 7.71 -0.80
N ILE A 452 1.05 8.87 -0.44
CA ILE A 452 2.05 8.99 0.64
C ILE A 452 1.54 8.41 1.97
N GLU A 453 0.26 8.62 2.29
CA GLU A 453 -0.36 8.04 3.48
C GLU A 453 -0.34 6.51 3.46
N THR A 454 -0.84 5.90 2.39
CA THR A 454 -0.81 4.44 2.21
C THR A 454 0.63 3.89 2.26
N MET A 455 1.59 4.63 1.69
CA MET A 455 3.00 4.25 1.74
C MET A 455 3.58 4.28 3.16
N ALA A 456 3.21 5.26 3.99
CA ALA A 456 3.71 5.36 5.36
C ALA A 456 3.27 4.18 6.25
N TYR A 457 2.07 3.63 5.98
CA TYR A 457 1.55 2.46 6.69
C TYR A 457 1.94 1.10 6.05
N ASP A 458 2.56 1.04 4.87
CA ASP A 458 2.94 -0.22 4.20
C ASP A 458 4.30 -0.79 4.68
N VAL A 459 4.46 -2.11 4.62
CA VAL A 459 5.68 -2.85 5.00
C VAL A 459 6.88 -2.58 4.08
N ASN A 460 6.65 -2.27 2.81
CA ASN A 460 7.71 -2.01 1.84
C ASN A 460 7.88 -0.51 1.56
N ALA A 461 6.78 0.19 1.26
CA ALA A 461 6.82 1.54 0.70
C ALA A 461 7.26 2.63 1.69
N HIS A 462 7.14 2.42 3.01
CA HIS A 462 7.68 3.37 3.98
C HIS A 462 9.20 3.57 3.82
N ASN A 463 9.93 2.51 3.42
CA ASN A 463 11.37 2.59 3.12
C ASN A 463 11.68 3.57 1.97
N VAL A 464 10.76 3.73 1.01
CA VAL A 464 10.92 4.70 -0.09
C VAL A 464 10.81 6.14 0.44
N LEU A 465 9.87 6.39 1.36
CA LEU A 465 9.75 7.69 2.03
C LEU A 465 10.97 8.00 2.92
N LEU A 466 11.45 7.02 3.68
CA LEU A 466 12.68 7.14 4.47
C LEU A 466 13.90 7.42 3.57
N ALA A 467 14.06 6.70 2.46
CA ALA A 467 15.14 6.93 1.51
C ALA A 467 15.08 8.33 0.88
N ALA A 468 13.89 8.77 0.43
CA ALA A 468 13.69 10.11 -0.11
C ALA A 468 14.09 11.21 0.90
N MET A 469 13.70 11.07 2.18
CA MET A 469 14.12 11.97 3.27
C MET A 469 15.63 11.90 3.56
N ALA A 470 16.24 10.72 3.45
CA ALA A 470 17.66 10.55 3.77
C ALA A 470 18.61 11.24 2.79
N VAL A 471 18.22 11.41 1.52
CA VAL A 471 19.13 11.81 0.43
C VAL A 471 18.74 13.11 -0.30
N THR A 472 17.53 13.62 -0.12
CA THR A 472 17.08 14.82 -0.85
C THR A 472 17.54 16.11 -0.16
N ASP A 473 18.39 16.89 -0.84
CA ASP A 473 18.95 18.13 -0.29
C ASP A 473 17.93 19.29 -0.27
N ASP A 474 16.91 19.23 -1.13
CA ASP A 474 15.73 20.11 -1.06
C ASP A 474 14.72 19.57 -0.04
N THR A 475 14.97 19.90 1.22
CA THR A 475 14.12 19.58 2.37
C THR A 475 12.75 20.28 2.28
N LYS A 476 12.65 21.46 1.65
CA LYS A 476 11.36 22.17 1.50
C LYS A 476 10.43 21.43 0.55
N LEU A 477 10.96 20.94 -0.58
CA LEU A 477 10.25 20.02 -1.47
C LEU A 477 9.85 18.76 -0.72
N THR A 478 10.81 18.12 -0.04
CA THR A 478 10.61 16.83 0.64
C THR A 478 9.52 16.93 1.72
N SER A 479 9.58 17.95 2.58
CA SER A 479 8.56 18.20 3.59
C SER A 479 7.19 18.51 3.00
N LYS A 480 7.12 19.30 1.92
CA LYS A 480 5.82 19.58 1.27
C LYS A 480 5.23 18.31 0.66
N SER A 481 6.03 17.51 -0.05
CA SER A 481 5.57 16.32 -0.76
C SER A 481 5.31 15.11 0.13
N ILE A 482 5.92 15.03 1.33
CA ILE A 482 5.67 13.93 2.28
C ILE A 482 4.74 14.41 3.40
N PHE A 483 5.21 15.36 4.22
CA PHE A 483 4.46 15.78 5.40
C PHE A 483 3.26 16.68 5.10
N GLY A 484 3.24 17.37 3.96
CA GLY A 484 2.07 18.13 3.51
C GLY A 484 0.86 17.27 3.14
N GLU A 485 1.07 15.98 2.82
CA GLU A 485 0.00 15.01 2.56
C GLU A 485 -0.28 14.16 3.83
N LEU A 486 0.71 13.96 4.73
CA LEU A 486 0.53 13.20 5.98
C LEU A 486 -0.10 14.01 7.14
N LEU A 487 0.17 15.32 7.24
CA LEU A 487 -0.20 16.13 8.40
C LEU A 487 -1.14 17.30 7.99
N PRO A 488 -2.41 17.28 8.42
CA PRO A 488 -3.36 18.37 8.19
C PRO A 488 -2.85 19.73 8.72
N ALA A 489 -3.37 20.82 8.15
CA ALA A 489 -3.05 22.17 8.62
C ALA A 489 -3.45 22.39 10.09
N ILE A 490 -2.70 23.24 10.80
CA ILE A 490 -3.02 23.64 12.18
C ILE A 490 -4.42 24.28 12.20
N GLY A 491 -5.28 23.83 13.12
CA GLY A 491 -6.69 24.21 13.17
C GLY A 491 -7.64 23.29 12.38
N SER A 492 -7.14 22.19 11.80
CA SER A 492 -7.98 21.08 11.33
C SER A 492 -8.30 20.12 12.47
N ASP A 493 -9.57 19.80 12.67
CA ASP A 493 -10.04 18.86 13.70
C ASP A 493 -9.38 17.47 13.60
N GLN A 494 -9.00 17.06 12.37
CA GLN A 494 -8.36 15.77 12.10
C GLN A 494 -6.87 15.72 12.49
N LEU A 495 -6.20 16.85 12.75
CA LEU A 495 -4.76 16.86 13.02
C LEU A 495 -4.39 16.06 14.29
N SER A 496 -5.20 16.22 15.35
CA SER A 496 -4.99 15.55 16.64
C SER A 496 -5.17 14.02 16.54
N GLU A 497 -6.08 13.55 15.67
CA GLU A 497 -6.28 12.12 15.37
C GLU A 497 -5.17 11.57 14.48
N LYS A 498 -4.82 12.30 13.41
CA LYS A 498 -3.83 11.89 12.41
C LYS A 498 -2.42 11.76 13.00
N VAL A 499 -2.01 12.66 13.89
CA VAL A 499 -0.74 12.52 14.61
C VAL A 499 -0.77 11.32 15.57
N GLN A 500 -1.91 11.03 16.22
CA GLN A 500 -2.03 9.87 17.09
C GLN A 500 -1.94 8.55 16.31
N SER A 501 -2.65 8.40 15.19
CA SER A 501 -2.58 7.18 14.36
C SER A 501 -1.18 6.95 13.78
N LEU A 502 -0.56 8.00 13.21
CA LEU A 502 0.83 7.95 12.73
C LEU A 502 1.83 7.61 13.84
N SER A 503 1.65 8.13 15.07
CA SER A 503 2.58 7.84 16.19
C SER A 503 2.48 6.42 16.75
N ASN A 504 1.33 5.76 16.55
CA ASN A 504 1.02 4.46 17.15
C ASN A 504 1.27 3.27 16.21
N ASP A 505 1.09 3.40 14.88
CA ASP A 505 1.49 2.33 13.96
C ASP A 505 3.02 2.16 13.93
N VAL A 506 3.47 0.90 13.88
CA VAL A 506 4.88 0.52 13.98
C VAL A 506 5.73 1.10 12.84
N ARG A 507 5.16 1.28 11.65
CA ARG A 507 5.83 1.72 10.41
C ARG A 507 5.63 3.21 10.15
N ALA A 508 4.40 3.72 10.26
CA ALA A 508 4.11 5.13 10.02
C ALA A 508 4.84 6.06 11.01
N ARG A 509 5.03 5.61 12.26
CA ARG A 509 5.84 6.33 13.25
C ARG A 509 7.31 6.47 12.82
N THR A 510 7.83 5.55 12.01
CA THR A 510 9.21 5.65 11.47
C THR A 510 9.32 6.83 10.53
N VAL A 511 8.35 7.00 9.62
CA VAL A 511 8.29 8.15 8.70
C VAL A 511 8.12 9.46 9.45
N LEU A 512 7.22 9.49 10.45
CA LEU A 512 6.96 10.67 11.26
C LEU A 512 8.16 11.09 12.14
N LEU A 513 8.87 10.13 12.74
CA LEU A 513 9.97 10.40 13.68
C LEU A 513 11.37 10.32 13.07
N TYR A 514 11.53 9.90 11.82
CA TYR A 514 12.84 9.90 11.13
C TYR A 514 13.58 11.25 11.17
N PRO A 515 12.93 12.42 10.98
CA PRO A 515 13.60 13.73 11.11
C PRO A 515 14.17 14.01 12.50
N PHE A 516 13.63 13.37 13.54
CA PHE A 516 14.09 13.54 14.92
C PHE A 516 15.10 12.44 15.32
N ALA A 517 14.88 11.20 14.86
CA ALA A 517 15.43 9.99 15.46
C ALA A 517 15.95 8.97 14.42
N SER A 518 16.54 9.43 13.31
CA SER A 518 17.04 8.62 12.19
C SER A 518 17.86 7.39 12.59
N ASP A 519 18.70 7.48 13.62
CA ASP A 519 19.63 6.43 14.04
C ASP A 519 19.08 5.56 15.20
N ALA A 520 17.82 5.78 15.60
CA ALA A 520 17.23 5.15 16.76
C ALA A 520 16.86 3.68 16.52
N LYS A 521 17.64 2.77 17.13
CA LYS A 521 17.43 1.31 17.09
C LYS A 521 16.09 0.82 17.70
N TRP A 522 15.35 1.68 18.40
CA TRP A 522 14.00 1.40 18.90
C TRP A 522 12.89 1.82 17.92
N LEU A 523 13.22 2.72 16.98
CA LEU A 523 12.32 3.21 15.94
C LEU A 523 12.43 2.34 14.69
N LEU A 524 13.66 2.17 14.18
CA LEU A 524 13.94 1.40 12.97
C LEU A 524 14.33 -0.05 13.29
N ASP A 525 13.67 -1.01 12.66
CA ASP A 525 13.97 -2.43 12.79
C ASP A 525 15.29 -2.82 12.09
N GLN A 526 15.63 -4.12 12.05
CA GLN A 526 16.89 -4.58 11.47
C GLN A 526 16.91 -4.45 9.94
N GLU A 527 15.84 -4.82 9.23
CA GLU A 527 15.79 -4.75 7.76
C GLU A 527 15.77 -3.30 7.29
N THR A 528 14.98 -2.43 7.94
CA THR A 528 14.97 -1.00 7.67
C THR A 528 16.35 -0.39 7.93
N ARG A 529 17.04 -0.72 9.03
CA ARG A 529 18.39 -0.20 9.29
C ARG A 529 19.43 -0.68 8.28
N GLU A 530 19.34 -1.90 7.78
CA GLU A 530 20.23 -2.41 6.72
C GLU A 530 20.01 -1.67 5.40
N ARG A 531 18.74 -1.51 4.97
CA ARG A 531 18.36 -0.69 3.79
C ARG A 531 18.81 0.77 3.93
N MET A 532 18.60 1.37 5.10
CA MET A 532 18.97 2.76 5.35
C MET A 532 20.49 2.95 5.43
N ALA A 533 21.25 1.95 5.89
CA ALA A 533 22.72 1.99 5.83
C ALA A 533 23.23 1.97 4.39
N GLU A 534 22.68 1.11 3.52
CA GLU A 534 22.97 1.08 2.08
C GLU A 534 22.69 2.43 1.40
N VAL A 535 21.51 3.01 1.64
CA VAL A 535 21.15 4.35 1.15
C VAL A 535 22.09 5.44 1.71
N CYS A 536 22.48 5.35 2.99
CA CYS A 536 23.35 6.32 3.64
C CYS A 536 24.80 6.27 3.14
N SER A 537 25.34 5.12 2.74
CA SER A 537 26.68 5.05 2.15
C SER A 537 26.73 5.64 0.75
N ILE A 538 25.69 5.43 -0.07
CA ILE A 538 25.60 6.04 -1.40
C ILE A 538 25.48 7.57 -1.29
N ARG A 539 24.68 8.04 -0.32
CA ARG A 539 24.46 9.46 -0.02
C ARG A 539 25.75 10.26 0.24
N GLU A 540 26.79 9.65 0.82
CA GLU A 540 28.09 10.31 1.05
C GLU A 540 28.76 10.79 -0.24
N ILE A 541 28.40 10.19 -1.38
CA ILE A 541 28.90 10.53 -2.72
C ILE A 541 27.87 11.43 -3.46
N THR A 542 26.57 11.23 -3.23
CA THR A 542 25.49 11.80 -4.06
C THR A 542 24.68 12.93 -3.41
N SER A 543 25.06 13.40 -2.21
CA SER A 543 24.41 14.50 -1.50
C SER A 543 25.45 15.46 -0.93
N LYS A 544 25.11 16.76 -0.88
CA LYS A 544 26.00 17.82 -0.39
C LYS A 544 25.61 18.37 0.98
N LYS A 545 24.49 17.93 1.55
CA LYS A 545 23.97 18.39 2.84
C LYS A 545 24.37 17.43 3.97
N ASP A 546 24.88 17.99 5.06
CA ASP A 546 25.14 17.25 6.30
C ASP A 546 23.86 16.51 6.78
N PRO A 547 23.94 15.23 7.18
CA PRO A 547 22.79 14.47 7.64
C PRO A 547 21.99 15.10 8.77
N ASN A 548 22.67 15.65 9.78
CA ASN A 548 21.99 16.24 10.94
C ASN A 548 21.24 17.52 10.54
N THR A 549 21.85 18.34 9.69
CA THR A 549 21.27 19.55 9.11
C THR A 549 20.03 19.22 8.27
N ARG A 550 20.06 18.17 7.43
CA ARG A 550 18.89 17.72 6.66
C ARG A 550 17.75 17.28 7.58
N ASN A 551 18.05 16.43 8.56
CA ASN A 551 17.06 15.91 9.51
C ASN A 551 16.42 17.05 10.35
N HIS A 552 17.24 17.98 10.83
CA HIS A 552 16.80 19.16 11.59
C HIS A 552 15.97 20.16 10.76
N GLU A 553 16.31 20.38 9.48
CA GLU A 553 15.46 21.15 8.55
C GLU A 553 14.10 20.47 8.29
N LEU A 554 14.08 19.14 8.16
CA LEU A 554 12.84 18.37 8.03
C LEU A 554 12.00 18.46 9.32
N ALA A 555 12.61 18.27 10.50
CA ALA A 555 11.93 18.38 11.80
C ALA A 555 11.27 19.75 11.98
N LYS A 556 12.00 20.83 11.70
CA LYS A 556 11.52 22.23 11.72
C LYS A 556 10.25 22.48 10.92
N SER A 557 10.00 21.70 9.86
CA SER A 557 8.85 21.90 8.98
C SER A 557 7.53 21.35 9.53
N ILE A 558 7.59 20.33 10.40
CA ILE A 558 6.41 19.63 10.96
C ILE A 558 6.19 19.91 12.44
N GLU A 559 7.24 20.30 13.15
CA GLU A 559 7.23 20.52 14.59
C GLU A 559 6.15 21.50 15.10
N PRO A 560 5.76 22.58 14.37
CA PRO A 560 4.61 23.40 14.79
C PRO A 560 3.31 22.60 14.90
N GLN A 561 3.02 21.70 13.96
CA GLN A 561 1.84 20.82 13.99
C GLN A 561 1.92 19.83 15.15
N LEU A 562 3.12 19.25 15.37
CA LEU A 562 3.32 18.26 16.43
C LEU A 562 3.25 18.90 17.83
N LEU A 563 3.82 20.11 18.02
CA LEU A 563 3.74 20.85 19.29
C LEU A 563 2.32 21.31 19.62
N THR A 564 1.46 21.58 18.63
CA THR A 564 0.02 21.80 18.84
C THR A 564 -0.64 20.54 19.41
N VAL A 565 -0.52 19.40 18.73
CA VAL A 565 -1.14 18.14 19.20
C VAL A 565 -0.56 17.66 20.54
N VAL A 566 0.74 17.83 20.77
CA VAL A 566 1.36 17.55 22.09
C VAL A 566 0.74 18.42 23.19
N ASN A 567 0.36 19.68 22.90
CA ASN A 567 -0.30 20.55 23.88
C ASN A 567 -1.76 20.20 24.15
N GLU A 568 -2.48 19.68 23.15
CA GLU A 568 -3.86 19.20 23.28
C GLU A 568 -3.93 17.85 23.99
N GLN A 569 -3.06 16.91 23.59
CA GLN A 569 -3.15 15.49 23.90
C GLN A 569 -2.04 14.96 24.81
N THR A 570 -1.33 15.83 25.56
CA THR A 570 -0.17 15.43 26.40
C THR A 570 -0.50 14.22 27.28
N ARG A 571 -1.71 14.22 27.88
CA ARG A 571 -2.20 13.14 28.75
C ARG A 571 -2.35 11.80 28.00
N SER A 572 -2.88 11.82 26.77
CA SER A 572 -3.02 10.61 25.94
C SER A 572 -1.64 9.99 25.66
N PHE A 573 -0.69 10.80 25.18
CA PHE A 573 0.67 10.33 24.89
C PHE A 573 1.39 9.74 26.11
N THR A 574 1.17 10.28 27.32
CA THR A 574 1.77 9.73 28.55
C THR A 574 1.24 8.35 28.96
N GLN A 575 0.13 7.87 28.38
CA GLN A 575 -0.47 6.56 28.69
C GLN A 575 0.07 5.40 27.83
N HIS A 576 0.92 5.69 26.84
CA HIS A 576 1.43 4.69 25.89
C HIS A 576 2.93 4.81 25.65
N VAL A 577 3.61 3.68 25.44
CA VAL A 577 5.06 3.62 25.19
C VAL A 577 5.45 4.39 23.92
N THR A 578 4.65 4.26 22.86
CA THR A 578 4.76 5.02 21.60
C THR A 578 4.64 6.53 21.84
N GLY A 579 3.66 6.95 22.64
CA GLY A 579 3.45 8.36 23.00
C GLY A 579 4.59 8.94 23.84
N LEU A 580 5.13 8.20 24.81
CA LEU A 580 6.31 8.62 25.58
C LEU A 580 7.57 8.74 24.71
N GLN A 581 7.75 7.84 23.74
CA GLN A 581 8.81 7.95 22.74
C GLN A 581 8.63 9.19 21.85
N PHE A 582 7.44 9.38 21.29
CA PHE A 582 7.07 10.55 20.49
C PHE A 582 7.29 11.88 21.23
N LEU A 583 6.83 11.98 22.48
CA LEU A 583 7.06 13.15 23.35
C LEU A 583 8.56 13.41 23.57
N GLY A 584 9.35 12.39 23.88
CA GLY A 584 10.78 12.53 24.13
C GLY A 584 11.57 13.00 22.90
N GLU A 585 11.14 12.62 21.70
CA GLU A 585 11.79 13.03 20.45
C GLU A 585 11.37 14.45 20.01
N VAL A 586 10.07 14.75 20.01
CA VAL A 586 9.51 16.04 19.57
C VAL A 586 9.82 17.18 20.54
N LEU A 587 9.85 16.91 21.86
CA LEU A 587 10.15 17.96 22.85
C LEU A 587 11.64 18.30 22.95
N VAL A 588 12.53 17.42 22.47
CA VAL A 588 13.95 17.74 22.25
C VAL A 588 14.11 18.50 20.94
N GLY A 589 13.60 17.94 19.84
CA GLY A 589 13.14 18.71 18.69
C GLY A 589 14.16 19.62 17.98
N ALA A 590 13.65 20.68 17.35
CA ALA A 590 14.41 21.88 17.01
C ALA A 590 14.01 23.02 17.98
N PRO A 591 14.77 23.26 19.06
CA PRO A 591 14.35 24.07 20.22
C PRO A 591 14.00 25.53 19.91
N GLU A 592 14.41 26.06 18.75
CA GLU A 592 14.07 27.40 18.29
C GLU A 592 12.66 27.54 17.69
N VAL A 593 12.01 26.43 17.31
CA VAL A 593 10.66 26.43 16.73
C VAL A 593 9.61 26.55 17.84
N GLU A 594 8.64 27.46 17.67
CA GLU A 594 7.52 27.69 18.61
C GLU A 594 7.90 27.56 20.10
N PRO A 595 8.91 28.31 20.60
CA PRO A 595 9.49 28.07 21.92
C PRO A 595 8.49 28.26 23.06
N LYS A 596 7.48 29.12 22.89
CA LYS A 596 6.37 29.28 23.86
C LYS A 596 5.53 28.00 23.96
N LEU A 597 5.09 27.48 22.81
CA LEU A 597 4.28 26.27 22.72
C LEU A 597 5.05 25.04 23.24
N ARG A 598 6.37 24.97 23.00
CA ARG A 598 7.23 23.96 23.63
C ARG A 598 7.31 24.13 25.16
N GLN A 599 7.49 25.34 25.70
CA GLN A 599 7.48 25.55 27.16
C GLN A 599 6.14 25.16 27.80
N GLU A 600 5.02 25.42 27.16
CA GLU A 600 3.69 25.00 27.63
C GLU A 600 3.54 23.45 27.64
N ALA A 601 4.03 22.77 26.59
CA ALA A 601 4.07 21.31 26.55
C ALA A 601 5.01 20.71 27.61
N LEU A 602 6.22 21.26 27.74
CA LEU A 602 7.20 20.86 28.75
C LEU A 602 6.64 21.02 30.16
N LYS A 603 5.89 22.10 30.44
CA LYS A 603 5.20 22.28 31.72
C LYS A 603 4.14 21.19 31.97
N LYS A 604 3.33 20.85 30.96
CA LYS A 604 2.32 19.76 31.06
C LYS A 604 2.98 18.39 31.31
N VAL A 605 4.13 18.11 30.71
CA VAL A 605 4.91 16.88 30.99
C VAL A 605 5.52 16.90 32.40
N ALA A 606 5.99 18.05 32.88
CA ALA A 606 6.45 18.20 34.28
C ALA A 606 5.31 17.91 35.27
N GLU A 607 4.13 18.50 35.07
CA GLU A 607 2.91 18.26 35.89
C GLU A 607 2.42 16.80 35.87
N LEU A 608 2.74 16.03 34.84
CA LEU A 608 2.41 14.60 34.72
C LEU A 608 3.53 13.67 35.21
N SER A 609 4.71 14.18 35.59
CA SER A 609 5.91 13.38 35.86
C SER A 609 5.75 12.29 36.92
N GLN A 610 4.99 12.54 37.98
CA GLN A 610 4.67 11.53 39.00
C GLN A 610 3.89 10.34 38.39
N LYS A 611 2.81 10.65 37.65
CA LYS A 611 1.92 9.65 37.02
C LYS A 611 2.64 8.83 35.95
N ILE A 612 3.62 9.43 35.27
CA ILE A 612 4.48 8.74 34.28
C ILE A 612 5.34 7.66 34.94
N ILE A 613 5.82 7.89 36.17
CA ILE A 613 6.59 6.90 36.93
C ILE A 613 5.69 5.87 37.64
N GLU A 614 4.46 6.25 38.01
CA GLU A 614 3.47 5.35 38.61
C GLU A 614 2.68 4.49 37.59
N GLY A 615 2.81 4.75 36.28
CA GLY A 615 2.02 4.13 35.21
C GLY A 615 2.24 2.63 34.96
N GLY A 616 2.98 1.92 35.81
CA GLY A 616 3.30 0.50 35.66
C GLY A 616 4.49 0.24 34.73
N GLU A 617 5.12 -0.93 34.90
CA GLU A 617 6.49 -1.27 34.45
C GLU A 617 6.89 -0.73 33.07
N ASN A 618 6.10 -0.98 32.04
CA ASN A 618 6.40 -0.53 30.67
C ASN A 618 6.34 1.00 30.50
N ILE A 619 5.37 1.67 31.13
CA ILE A 619 5.21 3.13 31.09
C ILE A 619 6.32 3.78 31.93
N THR A 620 6.53 3.29 33.16
CA THR A 620 7.63 3.73 34.04
C THR A 620 8.99 3.61 33.36
N SER A 621 9.26 2.51 32.65
CA SER A 621 10.55 2.24 32.02
C SER A 621 10.88 3.19 30.86
N HIS A 622 9.90 3.51 30.01
CA HIS A 622 10.08 4.47 28.92
C HIS A 622 9.98 5.92 29.40
N GLY A 623 9.09 6.16 30.38
CA GLY A 623 8.85 7.46 31.00
C GLY A 623 10.08 8.00 31.72
N LYS A 624 10.77 7.19 32.52
CA LYS A 624 12.03 7.62 33.18
C LYS A 624 13.15 7.91 32.18
N ASN A 625 13.19 7.23 31.02
CA ASN A 625 14.14 7.53 29.95
C ASN A 625 13.79 8.87 29.27
N MET A 626 12.53 9.09 28.90
CA MET A 626 12.03 10.36 28.35
C MET A 626 12.34 11.53 29.30
N LEU A 627 11.91 11.44 30.57
CA LEU A 627 12.12 12.48 31.58
C LEU A 627 13.61 12.77 31.79
N LYS A 628 14.46 11.74 31.82
CA LYS A 628 15.93 11.93 31.92
C LYS A 628 16.48 12.71 30.73
N THR A 629 16.11 12.35 29.49
CA THR A 629 16.54 13.06 28.26
C THR A 629 16.12 14.54 28.30
N LEU A 630 14.88 14.83 28.69
CA LEU A 630 14.37 16.20 28.81
C LEU A 630 15.09 17.00 29.90
N VAL A 631 15.33 16.39 31.07
CA VAL A 631 16.07 17.02 32.20
C VAL A 631 17.53 17.30 31.84
N GLN A 632 18.20 16.38 31.14
CA GLN A 632 19.56 16.58 30.63
C GLN A 632 19.62 17.51 29.41
N GLY A 633 18.46 17.95 28.90
CA GLY A 633 18.35 18.98 27.87
C GLY A 633 18.78 18.53 26.47
N GLY A 634 18.85 17.22 26.19
CA GLY A 634 19.35 16.71 24.92
C GLY A 634 19.61 15.21 24.92
N LYS A 635 20.18 14.71 23.82
CA LYS A 635 20.36 13.27 23.56
C LYS A 635 21.74 12.77 23.98
N PHE A 636 21.81 11.52 24.43
CA PHE A 636 23.07 10.85 24.69
C PHE A 636 23.70 10.33 23.39
N ASP A 637 24.91 10.80 23.08
CA ASP A 637 25.73 10.27 21.99
C ASP A 637 26.61 9.09 22.50
N PRO A 638 26.46 7.88 21.94
CA PRO A 638 27.28 6.73 22.30
C PRO A 638 28.78 6.88 21.99
N MET A 639 29.15 7.75 21.04
CA MET A 639 30.54 7.91 20.57
C MET A 639 31.35 8.78 21.53
N THR A 640 30.89 9.99 21.84
CA THR A 640 31.49 10.88 22.87
C THR A 640 31.16 10.44 24.30
N LYS A 641 30.15 9.58 24.49
CA LYS A 641 29.62 9.12 25.79
C LYS A 641 29.12 10.25 26.67
N LYS A 642 28.62 11.33 26.06
CA LYS A 642 28.04 12.49 26.72
C LYS A 642 26.61 12.73 26.24
N VAL A 643 25.86 13.51 27.00
CA VAL A 643 24.68 14.18 26.46
C VAL A 643 25.15 15.37 25.62
N VAL A 644 24.55 15.57 24.46
CA VAL A 644 24.68 16.78 23.64
C VAL A 644 23.44 17.62 23.91
N PRO A 645 23.54 18.71 24.70
CA PRO A 645 22.40 19.58 24.97
C PRO A 645 21.97 20.33 23.71
N VAL A 646 20.66 20.54 23.53
CA VAL A 646 20.15 21.37 22.44
C VAL A 646 20.26 22.86 22.77
N SER A 647 20.34 23.69 21.73
CA SER A 647 20.47 25.14 21.83
C SER A 647 19.39 25.82 20.98
N PRO A 648 18.48 26.65 21.54
CA PRO A 648 18.43 27.08 22.94
C PRO A 648 18.12 25.94 23.96
N PRO A 649 18.56 26.05 25.23
CA PRO A 649 18.27 25.06 26.26
C PRO A 649 16.77 24.88 26.54
N LEU A 650 16.34 23.65 26.81
CA LEU A 650 14.91 23.31 27.00
C LEU A 650 14.27 23.89 28.28
N GLY A 651 15.03 24.23 29.32
CA GLY A 651 14.50 24.71 30.61
C GLY A 651 13.70 23.68 31.43
N PHE A 652 13.50 22.45 30.92
CA PHE A 652 12.70 21.42 31.59
C PHE A 652 13.24 21.03 32.98
N ALA A 653 14.55 21.14 33.22
CA ALA A 653 15.16 20.82 34.51
C ALA A 653 14.56 21.65 35.66
N ASP A 654 14.35 22.96 35.47
CA ASP A 654 13.74 23.84 36.47
C ASP A 654 12.23 23.60 36.61
N LEU A 655 11.51 23.42 35.48
CA LEU A 655 10.08 23.06 35.49
C LEU A 655 9.82 21.74 36.24
N PHE A 656 10.66 20.73 36.01
CA PHE A 656 10.61 19.43 36.66
C PHE A 656 10.95 19.55 38.14
N TRP A 657 12.04 20.25 38.49
CA TRP A 657 12.44 20.46 39.88
C TRP A 657 11.34 21.15 40.70
N ASP A 658 10.67 22.17 40.14
CA ASP A 658 9.61 22.85 40.86
C ASP A 658 8.35 22.01 41.12
N GLN A 659 8.13 20.93 40.36
CA GLN A 659 7.09 19.93 40.68
C GLN A 659 7.58 18.94 41.75
N ILE A 660 8.76 18.35 41.57
CA ILE A 660 9.21 17.20 42.38
C ILE A 660 9.97 17.56 43.68
N LYS A 661 10.22 18.85 43.96
CA LYS A 661 11.06 19.29 45.09
C LYS A 661 10.63 18.82 46.48
N GLN A 662 9.35 18.47 46.66
CA GLN A 662 8.84 17.91 47.93
C GLN A 662 9.14 16.40 48.03
N ASP A 663 9.00 15.66 46.93
CA ASP A 663 9.12 14.19 46.86
C ASP A 663 10.48 13.69 46.35
N VAL A 664 11.46 14.58 46.19
CA VAL A 664 12.79 14.28 45.62
C VAL A 664 13.49 13.08 46.28
N LEU A 665 13.28 12.84 47.57
CA LEU A 665 13.83 11.66 48.26
C LEU A 665 13.15 10.36 47.82
N ALA A 666 11.83 10.36 47.61
CA ALA A 666 11.11 9.20 47.05
C ALA A 666 11.53 8.94 45.61
N TRP A 667 11.70 9.98 44.80
CA TRP A 667 12.26 9.87 43.44
C TRP A 667 13.68 9.29 43.44
N ALA A 668 14.57 9.83 44.29
CA ALA A 668 15.97 9.42 44.36
C ALA A 668 16.19 7.99 44.90
N THR A 669 15.26 7.48 45.71
CA THR A 669 15.29 6.12 46.27
C THR A 669 14.52 5.10 45.42
N GLY A 670 13.56 5.54 44.59
CA GLY A 670 12.74 4.69 43.72
C GLY A 670 13.14 4.67 42.24
N GLU A 671 12.16 4.34 41.38
CA GLU A 671 12.31 4.20 39.92
C GLU A 671 12.80 5.49 39.23
N GLY A 672 12.44 6.66 39.76
CA GLY A 672 12.86 7.97 39.26
C GLY A 672 14.32 8.34 39.50
N SER A 673 15.08 7.50 40.20
CA SER A 673 16.44 7.81 40.67
C SER A 673 17.41 8.24 39.56
N PHE A 674 17.34 7.63 38.38
CA PHE A 674 18.16 8.02 37.22
C PHE A 674 17.74 9.34 36.56
N VAL A 675 16.50 9.82 36.79
CA VAL A 675 16.07 11.17 36.42
C VAL A 675 16.70 12.19 37.35
N ILE A 676 16.78 11.90 38.66
CA ILE A 676 17.46 12.76 39.65
C ILE A 676 18.98 12.80 39.41
N VAL A 677 19.60 11.67 39.04
CA VAL A 677 21.00 11.67 38.55
C VAL A 677 21.14 12.60 37.34
N GLY A 678 20.23 12.50 36.37
CA GLY A 678 20.19 13.41 35.22
C GLY A 678 20.04 14.88 35.59
N LEU A 679 19.25 15.21 36.62
CA LEU A 679 19.04 16.57 37.12
C LEU A 679 20.32 17.17 37.71
N VAL A 680 21.03 16.41 38.55
CA VAL A 680 22.32 16.83 39.11
C VAL A 680 23.40 16.95 38.04
N GLU A 681 23.35 16.13 36.99
CA GLU A 681 24.33 16.13 35.89
C GLU A 681 24.04 17.17 34.80
N SER A 682 22.80 17.65 34.64
CA SER A 682 22.38 18.56 33.56
C SER A 682 23.16 19.87 33.58
N GLU A 683 23.99 20.15 32.57
CA GLU A 683 24.91 21.30 32.57
C GLU A 683 24.18 22.65 32.71
N ASN A 684 22.99 22.78 32.10
CA ASN A 684 22.19 24.00 32.09
C ASN A 684 21.29 24.22 33.32
N PHE A 685 21.32 23.33 34.33
CA PHE A 685 20.49 23.45 35.52
C PHE A 685 21.22 24.18 36.65
N ASN A 686 20.73 25.35 37.05
CA ASN A 686 21.40 26.22 38.03
C ASN A 686 21.09 25.87 39.50
N ARG A 687 20.01 25.13 39.78
CA ARG A 687 19.51 24.88 41.15
C ARG A 687 20.01 23.56 41.75
N LYS A 688 21.17 23.07 41.29
CA LYS A 688 21.81 21.80 41.72
C LYS A 688 22.02 21.74 43.24
N ASP A 689 22.43 22.85 43.85
CA ASP A 689 22.69 22.90 45.29
C ASP A 689 21.42 22.73 46.12
N GLU A 690 20.25 23.15 45.63
CA GLU A 690 18.95 22.87 46.28
C GLU A 690 18.68 21.35 46.30
N VAL A 691 18.91 20.67 45.17
CA VAL A 691 18.73 19.22 45.03
C VAL A 691 19.70 18.49 45.95
N LEU A 692 20.99 18.82 45.91
CA LEU A 692 22.00 18.21 46.78
C LEU A 692 21.70 18.47 48.26
N ALA A 693 21.27 19.68 48.65
CA ALA A 693 20.87 19.98 50.02
C ALA A 693 19.64 19.19 50.48
N ALA A 694 18.64 18.99 49.61
CA ALA A 694 17.49 18.14 49.90
C ALA A 694 17.89 16.67 50.06
N LEU A 695 18.73 16.14 49.15
CA LEU A 695 19.26 14.78 49.23
C LEU A 695 20.12 14.55 50.47
N LYS A 696 20.93 15.52 50.92
CA LYS A 696 21.74 15.41 52.16
C LYS A 696 20.86 15.23 53.40
N LYS A 697 19.68 15.86 53.48
CA LYS A 697 18.73 15.65 54.60
C LYS A 697 18.25 14.19 54.70
N GLY A 698 18.12 13.50 53.57
CA GLY A 698 17.72 12.10 53.49
C GLY A 698 18.87 11.09 53.30
N ARG A 699 20.12 11.45 53.60
CA ARG A 699 21.31 10.59 53.32
C ARG A 699 21.17 9.15 53.81
N LYS A 700 20.53 8.92 54.97
CA LYS A 700 20.26 7.57 55.52
C LYS A 700 19.32 6.75 54.63
N GLN A 701 18.21 7.35 54.16
CA GLN A 701 17.26 6.68 53.26
C GLN A 701 17.92 6.36 51.90
N LEU A 702 18.80 7.24 51.41
CA LEU A 702 19.61 6.98 50.22
C LEU A 702 20.58 5.82 50.43
N GLN A 703 21.23 5.71 51.60
CA GLN A 703 22.11 4.59 51.96
C GLN A 703 21.34 3.26 52.09
N GLU A 704 20.14 3.29 52.66
CA GLU A 704 19.25 2.13 52.76
C GLU A 704 18.78 1.66 51.38
N ALA A 705 18.32 2.59 50.52
CA ALA A 705 17.87 2.29 49.17
C ALA A 705 19.02 1.84 48.25
N ALA A 706 20.22 2.40 48.40
CA ALA A 706 21.43 2.06 47.65
C ALA A 706 21.82 0.58 47.76
N GLY A 707 21.58 -0.02 48.93
CA GLY A 707 22.00 -1.38 49.27
C GLY A 707 23.53 -1.53 49.42
N PRO A 708 24.02 -2.73 49.74
CA PRO A 708 25.44 -2.99 49.90
C PRO A 708 26.19 -2.73 48.59
N ALA A 709 27.29 -1.96 48.68
CA ALA A 709 28.19 -1.75 47.56
C ALA A 709 28.85 -3.07 47.12
N LYS A 710 29.26 -3.14 45.85
CA LYS A 710 30.09 -4.25 45.36
C LYS A 710 31.47 -4.18 46.03
N ALA A 711 31.71 -5.04 47.01
CA ALA A 711 33.08 -5.46 47.30
C ALA A 711 33.65 -6.21 46.08
N ASP A 712 34.96 -6.10 45.84
CA ASP A 712 35.60 -6.63 44.65
C ASP A 712 35.47 -8.15 44.49
N ALA A 713 34.63 -8.58 43.55
CA ALA A 713 34.34 -9.98 43.25
C ALA A 713 35.48 -10.69 42.46
N LYS A 714 36.74 -10.45 42.85
CA LYS A 714 37.91 -11.22 42.40
C LYS A 714 38.13 -12.48 43.27
N THR A 715 37.12 -13.36 43.38
CA THR A 715 37.36 -14.79 43.67
C THR A 715 36.12 -15.66 43.46
N LYS A 716 36.37 -16.97 43.25
CA LYS A 716 35.42 -18.09 43.35
C LYS A 716 34.15 -18.02 42.48
N LYS A 717 34.33 -18.35 41.19
CA LYS A 717 33.36 -19.21 40.50
C LYS A 717 33.33 -20.58 41.22
N GLN A 718 32.23 -20.92 41.87
CA GLN A 718 31.77 -22.30 42.05
C GLN A 718 30.24 -22.29 42.19
N GLY A 719 29.56 -23.27 41.61
CA GLY A 719 28.14 -23.14 41.27
C GLY A 719 27.18 -23.80 42.26
N LYS A 720 26.04 -23.15 42.48
CA LYS A 720 24.73 -23.81 42.71
C LYS A 720 23.65 -22.99 42.00
N LYS A 721 22.79 -23.65 41.21
CA LYS A 721 21.54 -23.07 40.70
C LYS A 721 20.49 -23.08 41.83
N GLY A 722 19.50 -22.18 41.77
CA GLY A 722 18.32 -22.25 42.64
C GLY A 722 18.25 -21.26 43.81
N GLY A 723 18.79 -20.05 43.67
CA GLY A 723 18.53 -18.93 44.58
C GLY A 723 17.82 -17.79 43.86
N ALA A 724 16.84 -17.16 44.50
CA ALA A 724 16.23 -15.93 44.00
C ALA A 724 17.29 -14.80 43.89
N PRO A 725 17.14 -13.84 42.96
CA PRO A 725 18.12 -12.77 42.79
C PRO A 725 18.21 -11.93 44.06
N GLN A 726 19.37 -11.94 44.72
CA GLN A 726 19.65 -11.04 45.84
C GLN A 726 19.45 -9.59 45.39
N SER A 727 18.71 -8.82 46.19
CA SER A 727 18.35 -7.43 45.88
C SER A 727 19.61 -6.60 45.59
N ARG A 728 19.79 -6.24 44.33
CA ARG A 728 20.72 -5.19 43.93
C ARG A 728 20.02 -3.87 44.24
N GLY A 729 20.36 -3.26 45.37
CA GLY A 729 19.84 -1.95 45.77
C GLY A 729 20.05 -0.88 44.71
N ASN A 730 19.31 0.21 44.82
CA ASN A 730 19.13 1.22 43.78
C ASN A 730 20.47 1.81 43.28
N ALA A 731 20.72 1.65 41.97
CA ALA A 731 21.95 2.12 41.33
C ALA A 731 21.99 3.64 41.15
N GLY A 732 20.85 4.29 40.93
CA GLY A 732 20.76 5.75 40.90
C GLY A 732 21.01 6.34 42.28
N ALA A 733 20.45 5.75 43.34
CA ALA A 733 20.73 6.17 44.73
C ALA A 733 22.23 6.08 45.09
N ARG A 734 22.95 5.05 44.60
CA ARG A 734 24.42 4.96 44.76
C ARG A 734 25.16 6.08 44.04
N ILE A 735 24.82 6.36 42.78
CA ILE A 735 25.42 7.47 42.01
C ILE A 735 25.11 8.83 42.65
N LEU A 736 23.95 8.99 43.30
CA LEU A 736 23.63 10.20 44.06
C LEU A 736 24.48 10.30 45.33
N LEU A 737 24.66 9.21 46.10
CA LEU A 737 25.54 9.20 47.28
C LEU A 737 27.00 9.54 46.95
N GLU A 738 27.49 9.13 45.78
CA GLU A 738 28.82 9.49 45.25
C GLU A 738 28.96 10.99 44.93
N LYS A 739 27.84 11.73 44.83
CA LYS A 739 27.78 13.18 44.57
C LYS A 739 27.42 14.03 45.82
N LEU A 740 27.31 13.44 47.03
CA LEU A 740 26.86 14.13 48.28
C LEU A 740 27.94 14.28 49.36
#